data_AF-A0A8S1F9Y1-F1
#
_entry.id   AF-A0A8S1F9Y1-F1
#
_cell.length_a   1.000
_cell.length_b   1.000
_cell.length_c   1.000
_cell.angle_alpha   90.00
_cell.angle_beta   90.00
_cell.angle_gamma   90.00
#
_symmetry.space_group_name_H-M   'P 1'
#
loop_
_entity.id
_entity.type
_entity.pdbx_description
1 polymer ?
#
loop_
_entity_poly.entity_id
_entity_poly.type
_entity_poly.pdbx_seq_one_letter_code
_entity_poly.pdbx_strand_id
1 'polypeptide(L)'
;MLLLFVLLGLAHAGVLHFPLNQAFGRTLDVEIRSKLFFSSSSPREQIEKIKLINGKYTASMSDFYNFVSDDYSKISLIMRANQVHFETTLTNDEISKLEGYVYVTTRDQADNPDFKVFDVNRDLFIKRNFTIYNSTYVFINFPLDKSNNVYQPRLSAKVTGLKVNNKGSVRIYRGVPPASMDKESYDDVMFQNPITLDGNIQYLNNVQPMQINFEAWYISDNKGYEMRLSRSWDDPRTLKITSTDVTGLITNNNAPEDLKLIVPIPDYVVYTTSGFFYNAELKDNQKMVIATTNLQKGITKDAPRGSASVHTPAEYFQIYQSSGIYGIQYFQIDISYLEGYVYICSKAQGEDPYFSVYDVKNYIMIGKYESQAKMTIVFINFPLHNPKVSYRPRVSAKISDLRVADDGSIRLYRGFPPETTSRDNYDNLMFQNPITLDNTVYYFNKTEPMQVNFEAWYIIADKGLTLTAERLWEEPKNSTVFDTTTTGLITCNNEPEDLRITIPNSHNANTVSGFFFNGFVEKNVVVSTELLEQSITKSIPRGHIYINNPADYIQISQSSGVYGVQFFQIGSCLFSVQIMTRHGKNCTASSVYSYHERKRDAKASGYGTLHARLGADSIKEFHCCSLTLQPCRQPVITPHGYIYDKQAILENILAQKKEYARKMKIYEKQCLEEQSEKDKASEADTISKKNKFSVIESTPSRTGVSDVKALSSESGSLKRPSGVISSEIAAKVKATGNEGDMSNMRGDKSTSLPSFWIPELNPTAAASKIEKPSSKVLCPISGKPLKVKDLLDVEFLPMPGTENNAKKQFICPVTRDELTNTTRCAYLKKSKAVVKYDVVEQIIKDEGVDPICGEKMTLDDIIELQRGGTGYAATNEVKAKLIRPQLELQ
;
A
#
# COMPACT_ATOMS: atom_id res chain seq x y z
N MET A 1 -23.73 -41.61 1.99
CA MET A 1 -23.12 -40.42 1.34
C MET A 1 -22.15 -40.77 0.20
N LEU A 2 -21.81 -42.05 -0.04
CA LEU A 2 -20.90 -42.49 -1.12
C LEU A 2 -21.60 -42.85 -2.45
N LEU A 3 -22.93 -42.92 -2.48
CA LEU A 3 -23.69 -43.37 -3.66
C LEU A 3 -24.27 -42.23 -4.53
N LEU A 4 -24.13 -40.96 -4.14
CA LEU A 4 -24.69 -39.83 -4.89
C LEU A 4 -23.73 -39.23 -5.93
N PHE A 5 -22.47 -39.70 -5.98
CA PHE A 5 -21.46 -39.21 -6.93
C PHE A 5 -21.49 -39.92 -8.29
N VAL A 6 -22.31 -40.96 -8.47
CA VAL A 6 -22.31 -41.79 -9.70
C VAL A 6 -23.33 -41.31 -10.76
N LEU A 7 -24.24 -40.38 -10.44
CA LEU A 7 -25.36 -40.01 -11.32
C LEU A 7 -25.29 -38.65 -12.03
N LEU A 8 -24.18 -37.91 -11.89
CA LEU A 8 -23.89 -36.71 -12.69
C LEU A 8 -22.46 -36.81 -13.20
N GLY A 9 -22.29 -37.43 -14.38
CA GLY A 9 -20.99 -37.55 -15.04
C GLY A 9 -20.45 -36.18 -15.43
N LEU A 10 -19.56 -35.63 -14.60
CA LEU A 10 -18.53 -34.62 -14.91
C LEU A 10 -17.55 -34.59 -13.73
N ALA A 11 -16.82 -35.69 -13.54
CA ALA A 11 -15.53 -35.62 -12.85
C ALA A 11 -14.60 -34.82 -13.78
N HIS A 12 -14.32 -33.55 -13.45
CA HIS A 12 -13.34 -32.77 -14.20
C HIS A 12 -11.96 -33.36 -13.92
N ALA A 13 -11.32 -33.92 -14.94
CA ALA A 13 -9.97 -34.44 -14.82
C ALA A 13 -8.98 -33.26 -14.80
N GLY A 14 -8.11 -33.23 -13.79
CA GLY A 14 -7.10 -32.17 -13.65
C GLY A 14 -5.91 -32.33 -14.61
N VAL A 15 -4.96 -31.39 -14.55
CA VAL A 15 -3.67 -31.50 -15.24
C VAL A 15 -2.89 -32.70 -14.70
N LEU A 16 -2.33 -33.52 -15.59
CA LEU A 16 -1.50 -34.66 -15.20
C LEU A 16 -0.04 -34.40 -15.63
N HIS A 17 0.89 -34.54 -14.69
CA HIS A 17 2.33 -34.49 -14.94
C HIS A 17 3.02 -35.56 -14.10
N PHE A 18 3.71 -36.50 -14.75
CA PHE A 18 4.36 -37.60 -14.04
C PHE A 18 5.52 -38.22 -14.84
N PRO A 19 6.46 -38.90 -14.16
CA PRO A 19 7.55 -39.65 -14.79
C PRO A 19 7.05 -40.79 -15.68
N LEU A 20 7.68 -40.98 -16.85
CA LEU A 20 7.29 -42.01 -17.83
C LEU A 20 7.30 -43.43 -17.25
N ASN A 21 8.25 -43.77 -16.39
CA ASN A 21 8.32 -45.08 -15.75
C ASN A 21 7.13 -45.38 -14.84
N GLN A 22 6.39 -44.37 -14.39
CA GLN A 22 5.16 -44.52 -13.61
C GLN A 22 3.90 -44.59 -14.48
N ALA A 23 4.01 -44.45 -15.80
CA ALA A 23 2.87 -44.46 -16.72
C ALA A 23 2.19 -45.83 -16.85
N PHE A 24 2.93 -46.91 -16.59
CA PHE A 24 2.52 -48.29 -16.87
C PHE A 24 1.70 -48.91 -15.73
N GLY A 25 0.77 -49.80 -16.08
CA GLY A 25 -0.04 -50.53 -15.10
C GLY A 25 -1.20 -49.73 -14.46
N ARG A 26 -1.49 -48.53 -14.97
CA ARG A 26 -2.61 -47.69 -14.51
C ARG A 26 -3.44 -47.16 -15.69
N THR A 27 -4.72 -46.96 -15.44
CA THR A 27 -5.61 -46.20 -16.34
C THR A 27 -5.69 -44.77 -15.85
N LEU A 28 -5.53 -43.81 -16.76
CA LEU A 28 -5.57 -42.39 -16.45
C LEU A 28 -6.88 -41.80 -16.97
N ASP A 29 -7.61 -41.12 -16.09
CA ASP A 29 -8.79 -40.35 -16.47
C ASP A 29 -8.35 -39.03 -17.08
N VAL A 30 -8.84 -38.74 -18.29
CA VAL A 30 -8.49 -37.55 -19.10
C VAL A 30 -9.75 -36.95 -19.71
N GLU A 31 -9.72 -35.67 -20.07
CA GLU A 31 -10.85 -35.03 -20.75
C GLU A 31 -10.79 -35.27 -22.26
N ILE A 32 -11.92 -35.51 -22.92
CA ILE A 32 -11.98 -35.50 -24.39
C ILE A 32 -11.55 -34.12 -24.92
N ARG A 33 -10.70 -34.12 -25.96
CA ARG A 33 -10.00 -32.95 -26.55
C ARG A 33 -8.83 -32.38 -25.76
N SER A 34 -8.48 -32.95 -24.61
CA SER A 34 -7.20 -32.63 -23.96
C SER A 34 -6.02 -32.98 -24.86
N LYS A 35 -4.87 -32.35 -24.61
CA LYS A 35 -3.63 -32.58 -25.34
C LYS A 35 -2.64 -33.32 -24.45
N LEU A 36 -2.07 -34.40 -24.97
CA LEU A 36 -1.00 -35.15 -24.34
C LEU A 36 0.33 -34.83 -25.01
N PHE A 37 1.30 -34.45 -24.21
CA PHE A 37 2.67 -34.15 -24.58
C PHE A 37 3.60 -35.20 -23.99
N PHE A 38 4.60 -35.57 -24.77
CA PHE A 38 5.54 -36.62 -24.42
C PHE A 38 6.99 -36.17 -24.61
N SER A 39 7.78 -36.38 -23.56
CA SER A 39 9.18 -35.94 -23.47
C SER A 39 9.99 -37.09 -22.89
N SER A 40 11.05 -37.53 -23.58
CA SER A 40 11.86 -38.67 -23.15
C SER A 40 13.31 -38.50 -23.56
N SER A 41 14.23 -38.86 -22.66
CA SER A 41 15.67 -38.98 -22.94
C SER A 41 16.09 -40.42 -23.23
N SER A 42 15.20 -41.40 -23.02
CA SER A 42 15.48 -42.81 -23.31
C SER A 42 15.68 -43.10 -24.81
N PRO A 43 16.53 -44.08 -25.16
CA PRO A 43 16.78 -44.47 -26.55
C PRO A 43 15.49 -44.77 -27.33
N ARG A 44 15.46 -44.37 -28.61
CA ARG A 44 14.30 -44.53 -29.49
C ARG A 44 13.79 -45.99 -29.57
N GLU A 45 14.69 -46.96 -29.56
CA GLU A 45 14.38 -48.39 -29.59
C GLU A 45 13.51 -48.85 -28.40
N GLN A 46 13.67 -48.22 -27.23
CA GLN A 46 12.84 -48.50 -26.07
C GLN A 46 11.47 -47.81 -26.20
N ILE A 47 11.42 -46.62 -26.79
CA ILE A 47 10.19 -45.84 -26.97
C ILE A 47 9.27 -46.46 -28.02
N GLU A 48 9.82 -47.08 -29.07
CA GLU A 48 9.04 -47.82 -30.09
C GLU A 48 8.26 -49.01 -29.53
N LYS A 49 8.68 -49.54 -28.37
CA LYS A 49 8.00 -50.64 -27.68
C LYS A 49 6.82 -50.17 -26.82
N ILE A 50 6.61 -48.85 -26.69
CA ILE A 50 5.54 -48.27 -25.88
C ILE A 50 4.40 -47.81 -26.77
N LYS A 51 3.19 -48.29 -26.46
CA LYS A 51 1.94 -47.93 -27.14
C LYS A 51 1.00 -47.20 -26.19
N LEU A 52 0.36 -46.16 -26.73
CA LEU A 52 -0.70 -45.43 -26.06
C LEU A 52 -2.05 -45.84 -26.63
N ILE A 53 -3.00 -46.19 -25.77
CA ILE A 53 -4.36 -46.56 -26.16
C ILE A 53 -5.35 -45.59 -25.53
N ASN A 54 -6.17 -44.97 -26.39
CA ASN A 54 -7.21 -44.04 -26.00
C ASN A 54 -8.51 -44.40 -26.76
N GLY A 55 -9.37 -45.18 -26.11
CA GLY A 55 -10.55 -45.76 -26.74
C GLY A 55 -10.20 -46.72 -27.89
N LYS A 56 -10.65 -46.41 -29.11
CA LYS A 56 -10.33 -47.19 -30.32
C LYS A 56 -9.03 -46.75 -31.00
N TYR A 57 -8.39 -45.69 -30.52
CA TYR A 57 -7.18 -45.15 -31.11
C TYR A 57 -5.95 -45.69 -30.40
N THR A 58 -5.03 -46.26 -31.17
CA THR A 58 -3.72 -46.72 -30.71
C THR A 58 -2.64 -45.95 -31.45
N ALA A 59 -1.69 -45.40 -30.71
CA ALA A 59 -0.55 -44.68 -31.26
C ALA A 59 0.77 -45.23 -30.69
N SER A 60 1.81 -45.29 -31.52
CA SER A 60 3.16 -45.57 -31.03
C SER A 60 3.76 -44.29 -30.46
N MET A 61 4.42 -44.37 -29.31
CA MET A 61 5.07 -43.19 -28.71
C MET A 61 6.25 -42.68 -29.55
N SER A 62 6.82 -43.55 -30.40
CA SER A 62 7.87 -43.19 -31.36
C SER A 62 7.42 -42.19 -32.43
N ASP A 63 6.13 -42.19 -32.78
CA ASP A 63 5.58 -41.34 -33.84
C ASP A 63 5.59 -39.85 -33.42
N PHE A 64 5.77 -39.60 -32.13
CA PHE A 64 5.80 -38.27 -31.51
C PHE A 64 7.17 -37.97 -30.86
N TYR A 65 8.12 -38.91 -30.99
CA TYR A 65 9.47 -38.78 -30.44
C TYR A 65 10.27 -37.75 -31.24
N ASN A 66 10.69 -36.67 -30.58
CA ASN A 66 11.46 -35.55 -31.16
C ASN A 66 10.80 -34.72 -32.27
N PHE A 67 9.50 -34.88 -32.51
CA PHE A 67 8.78 -33.95 -33.39
C PHE A 67 8.48 -32.64 -32.66
N VAL A 68 8.95 -31.56 -33.26
CA VAL A 68 8.87 -30.21 -32.72
C VAL A 68 8.38 -29.30 -33.85
N SER A 69 7.48 -28.35 -33.56
CA SER A 69 7.04 -27.34 -34.52
C SER A 69 8.14 -26.31 -34.80
N ASP A 70 7.93 -25.46 -35.82
CA ASP A 70 8.90 -24.44 -36.25
C ASP A 70 9.31 -23.46 -35.15
N ASP A 71 8.46 -23.26 -34.14
CA ASP A 71 8.69 -22.41 -32.96
C ASP A 71 9.31 -23.16 -31.78
N TYR A 72 9.79 -24.37 -32.01
CA TYR A 72 10.35 -25.29 -31.01
C TYR A 72 9.35 -25.87 -29.99
N SER A 73 8.04 -25.68 -30.17
CA SER A 73 7.03 -26.26 -29.27
C SER A 73 6.77 -27.74 -29.58
N LYS A 74 6.35 -28.50 -28.56
CA LYS A 74 6.04 -29.92 -28.72
C LYS A 74 4.75 -30.15 -29.48
N ILE A 75 4.74 -31.18 -30.33
CA ILE A 75 3.52 -31.67 -30.95
C ILE A 75 2.73 -32.47 -29.92
N SER A 76 1.45 -32.15 -29.77
CA SER A 76 0.53 -32.85 -28.87
C SER A 76 -0.30 -33.90 -29.58
N LEU A 77 -0.66 -34.96 -28.86
CA LEU A 77 -1.73 -35.88 -29.25
C LEU A 77 -3.07 -35.44 -28.65
N ILE A 78 -4.12 -35.35 -29.47
CA ILE A 78 -5.47 -34.98 -29.00
C ILE A 78 -6.19 -36.24 -28.48
N MET A 79 -6.65 -36.20 -27.23
CA MET A 79 -7.42 -37.29 -26.62
C MET A 79 -8.84 -37.37 -27.19
N ARG A 80 -9.27 -38.57 -27.55
CA ARG A 80 -10.58 -38.89 -28.16
C ARG A 80 -11.53 -39.63 -27.20
N ALA A 81 -11.03 -40.14 -26.08
CA ALA A 81 -11.78 -40.84 -25.05
C ALA A 81 -11.38 -40.34 -23.65
N ASN A 82 -12.24 -40.56 -22.67
CA ASN A 82 -12.03 -40.11 -21.28
C ASN A 82 -11.00 -40.93 -20.49
N GLN A 83 -10.44 -41.99 -21.08
CA GLN A 83 -9.46 -42.85 -20.44
C GLN A 83 -8.32 -43.14 -21.39
N VAL A 84 -7.10 -43.13 -20.85
CA VAL A 84 -5.88 -43.50 -21.56
C VAL A 84 -5.06 -44.48 -20.74
N HIS A 85 -4.51 -45.49 -21.39
CA HIS A 85 -3.60 -46.44 -20.77
C HIS A 85 -2.39 -46.71 -21.66
N PHE A 86 -1.27 -47.06 -21.03
CA PHE A 86 0.00 -47.34 -21.69
C PHE A 86 0.29 -48.85 -21.66
N GLU A 87 0.60 -49.41 -22.81
CA GLU A 87 1.05 -50.80 -22.96
C GLU A 87 2.50 -50.83 -23.43
N THR A 88 3.27 -51.78 -22.93
CA THR A 88 4.68 -51.95 -23.31
C THR A 88 5.08 -53.42 -23.31
N THR A 89 6.06 -53.76 -24.15
CA THR A 89 6.72 -55.08 -24.15
C THR A 89 8.06 -55.08 -23.40
N LEU A 90 8.41 -53.95 -22.76
CA LEU A 90 9.62 -53.82 -21.94
C LEU A 90 9.49 -54.61 -20.62
N THR A 91 10.62 -55.10 -20.13
CA THR A 91 10.72 -55.73 -18.79
C THR A 91 10.63 -54.68 -17.68
N ASN A 92 10.28 -55.09 -16.46
CA ASN A 92 10.20 -54.18 -15.31
C ASN A 92 11.53 -53.45 -15.02
N ASP A 93 12.66 -54.11 -15.26
CA ASP A 93 13.99 -53.51 -15.09
C ASP A 93 14.28 -52.44 -16.15
N GLU A 94 13.83 -52.65 -17.39
CA GLU A 94 13.93 -51.64 -18.45
C GLU A 94 12.99 -50.47 -18.19
N ILE A 95 11.77 -50.72 -17.71
CA ILE A 95 10.80 -49.68 -17.34
C ILE A 95 11.37 -48.78 -16.24
N SER A 96 12.05 -49.35 -15.24
CA SER A 96 12.65 -48.59 -14.14
C SER A 96 13.70 -47.57 -14.60
N LYS A 97 14.36 -47.84 -15.74
CA LYS A 97 15.41 -47.02 -16.35
C LYS A 97 14.88 -46.01 -17.37
N LEU A 98 13.57 -46.00 -17.64
CA LEU A 98 12.98 -45.02 -18.54
C LEU A 98 13.04 -43.62 -17.93
N GLU A 99 13.55 -42.68 -18.71
CA GLU A 99 13.69 -41.28 -18.34
C GLU A 99 12.86 -40.42 -19.28
N GLY A 100 11.91 -39.68 -18.69
CA GLY A 100 10.98 -38.86 -19.44
C GLY A 100 9.79 -38.48 -18.59
N TYR A 101 8.95 -37.61 -19.14
CA TYR A 101 7.73 -37.11 -18.51
C TYR A 101 6.58 -37.17 -19.50
N VAL A 102 5.41 -37.48 -18.96
CA VAL A 102 4.13 -37.37 -19.66
C VAL A 102 3.39 -36.17 -19.07
N TYR A 103 2.92 -35.29 -19.94
CA TYR A 103 2.15 -34.12 -19.56
C TYR A 103 0.81 -34.11 -20.28
N VAL A 104 -0.30 -34.02 -19.55
CA VAL A 104 -1.65 -33.97 -20.11
C VAL A 104 -2.34 -32.70 -19.63
N THR A 105 -2.82 -31.90 -20.59
CA THR A 105 -3.53 -30.65 -20.30
C THR A 105 -4.99 -30.89 -19.95
N THR A 106 -5.65 -29.87 -19.40
CA THR A 106 -7.13 -29.83 -19.43
C THR A 106 -7.63 -29.45 -20.81
N ARG A 107 -8.94 -29.56 -21.04
CA ARG A 107 -9.58 -29.07 -22.26
C ARG A 107 -9.43 -27.55 -22.42
N ASP A 108 -9.62 -26.79 -21.34
CA ASP A 108 -9.52 -25.32 -21.38
C ASP A 108 -8.10 -24.87 -21.77
N GLN A 109 -7.09 -25.55 -21.24
CA GLN A 109 -5.69 -25.34 -21.63
C GLN A 109 -5.43 -25.74 -23.08
N ALA A 110 -6.01 -26.85 -23.54
CA ALA A 110 -5.84 -27.32 -24.91
C ALA A 110 -6.48 -26.39 -25.95
N ASP A 111 -7.60 -25.76 -25.60
CA ASP A 111 -8.34 -24.83 -26.44
C ASP A 111 -7.68 -23.43 -26.51
N ASN A 112 -6.75 -23.10 -25.59
CA ASN A 112 -5.98 -21.85 -25.64
C ASN A 112 -4.87 -21.91 -26.73
N PRO A 113 -4.90 -21.04 -27.76
CA PRO A 113 -3.88 -21.04 -28.83
C PRO A 113 -2.49 -20.59 -28.34
N ASP A 114 -2.42 -19.86 -27.23
CA ASP A 114 -1.19 -19.36 -26.61
C ASP A 114 -0.68 -20.25 -25.46
N PHE A 115 -1.18 -21.48 -25.38
CA PHE A 115 -0.67 -22.52 -24.49
C PHE A 115 0.32 -23.43 -25.23
N LYS A 116 1.58 -23.45 -24.80
CA LYS A 116 2.66 -24.22 -25.45
C LYS A 116 3.51 -24.96 -24.44
N VAL A 117 4.06 -26.11 -24.86
CA VAL A 117 4.93 -26.95 -24.03
C VAL A 117 6.28 -27.12 -24.75
N PHE A 118 7.38 -26.98 -24.01
CA PHE A 118 8.74 -27.01 -24.53
C PHE A 118 9.61 -28.00 -23.74
N ASP A 119 10.48 -28.71 -24.45
CA ASP A 119 11.51 -29.56 -23.86
C ASP A 119 12.82 -28.80 -23.74
N VAL A 120 13.35 -28.67 -22.51
CA VAL A 120 14.66 -28.06 -22.29
C VAL A 120 15.75 -29.12 -22.46
N ASN A 121 15.88 -29.66 -23.67
CA ASN A 121 16.91 -30.64 -24.06
C ASN A 121 17.98 -30.07 -25.00
N ARG A 122 17.77 -28.86 -25.50
CA ARG A 122 18.63 -28.14 -26.45
C ARG A 122 18.60 -26.65 -26.14
N ASP A 123 19.41 -25.88 -26.87
CA ASP A 123 19.35 -24.44 -26.81
C ASP A 123 18.11 -23.93 -27.56
N LEU A 124 17.26 -23.19 -26.85
CA LEU A 124 16.01 -22.63 -27.35
C LEU A 124 16.10 -21.10 -27.29
N PHE A 125 15.68 -20.44 -28.36
CA PHE A 125 15.43 -19.01 -28.37
C PHE A 125 13.93 -18.76 -28.48
N ILE A 126 13.34 -18.24 -27.40
CA ILE A 126 11.90 -18.00 -27.31
C ILE A 126 11.68 -16.51 -27.42
N LYS A 127 10.99 -16.12 -28.49
CA LYS A 127 10.55 -14.74 -28.70
C LYS A 127 9.05 -14.72 -28.86
N ARG A 128 8.36 -14.10 -27.92
CA ARG A 128 6.93 -13.88 -27.96
C ARG A 128 6.64 -12.41 -28.27
N ASN A 129 5.91 -12.18 -29.36
CA ASN A 129 5.40 -10.86 -29.70
C ASN A 129 4.11 -10.56 -28.92
N PHE A 130 3.73 -9.29 -28.86
CA PHE A 130 2.52 -8.84 -28.18
C PHE A 130 1.25 -9.50 -28.75
N THR A 131 0.40 -10.03 -27.87
CA THR A 131 -0.91 -10.61 -28.17
C THR A 131 -1.98 -10.01 -27.25
N ILE A 132 -3.26 -10.19 -27.60
CA ILE A 132 -4.40 -9.73 -26.78
C ILE A 132 -4.65 -10.66 -25.59
N TYR A 133 -4.27 -11.94 -25.70
CA TYR A 133 -4.50 -12.96 -24.68
C TYR A 133 -3.26 -13.21 -23.83
N ASN A 134 -3.51 -13.66 -22.59
CA ASN A 134 -2.47 -14.18 -21.70
C ASN A 134 -1.98 -15.54 -22.23
N SER A 135 -0.66 -15.71 -22.19
CA SER A 135 0.02 -16.94 -22.56
C SER A 135 0.33 -17.80 -21.36
N THR A 136 0.51 -19.08 -21.61
CA THR A 136 1.14 -19.97 -20.64
C THR A 136 2.06 -20.93 -21.37
N TYR A 137 3.37 -20.77 -21.14
CA TYR A 137 4.39 -21.64 -21.73
C TYR A 137 4.95 -22.54 -20.62
N VAL A 138 4.85 -23.85 -20.81
CA VAL A 138 5.32 -24.88 -19.88
C VAL A 138 6.66 -25.42 -20.36
N PHE A 139 7.61 -25.56 -19.44
CA PHE A 139 8.96 -26.03 -19.69
C PHE A 139 9.21 -27.32 -18.91
N ILE A 140 9.61 -28.38 -19.61
CA ILE A 140 9.96 -29.67 -19.03
C ILE A 140 11.48 -29.82 -19.07
N ASN A 141 12.09 -29.95 -17.90
CA ASN A 141 13.53 -30.02 -17.75
C ASN A 141 14.06 -31.44 -17.95
N PHE A 142 15.27 -31.54 -18.49
CA PHE A 142 15.94 -32.81 -18.75
C PHE A 142 17.16 -33.02 -17.83
N PRO A 143 17.54 -34.28 -17.57
CA PRO A 143 18.76 -34.60 -16.82
C PRO A 143 20.00 -33.94 -17.41
N LEU A 144 20.82 -33.36 -16.55
CA LEU A 144 22.15 -32.88 -16.92
C LEU A 144 23.13 -34.05 -17.07
N ASP A 145 24.17 -33.82 -17.85
CA ASP A 145 25.29 -34.76 -17.94
C ASP A 145 26.06 -34.74 -16.62
N LYS A 146 26.39 -35.93 -16.09
CA LYS A 146 27.01 -36.08 -14.77
C LYS A 146 28.35 -35.32 -14.72
N SER A 147 28.48 -34.40 -13.77
CA SER A 147 29.75 -33.74 -13.45
C SER A 147 30.34 -34.23 -12.13
N ASN A 148 31.61 -33.91 -11.88
CA ASN A 148 32.28 -34.17 -10.60
C ASN A 148 31.82 -33.20 -9.49
N ASN A 149 30.96 -32.23 -9.78
CA ASN A 149 30.51 -31.24 -8.81
C ASN A 149 29.32 -31.78 -8.01
N VAL A 150 29.53 -32.00 -6.70
CA VAL A 150 28.53 -32.55 -5.77
C VAL A 150 27.29 -31.64 -5.64
N TYR A 151 27.43 -30.35 -5.97
CA TYR A 151 26.34 -29.38 -5.91
C TYR A 151 25.53 -29.29 -7.21
N GLN A 152 25.93 -29.99 -8.28
CA GLN A 152 25.16 -29.98 -9.53
C GLN A 152 23.81 -30.69 -9.33
N PRO A 153 22.68 -30.04 -9.65
CA PRO A 153 21.37 -30.67 -9.57
C PRO A 153 21.20 -31.71 -10.70
N ARG A 154 20.30 -32.68 -10.49
CA ARG A 154 19.95 -33.65 -11.54
C ARG A 154 19.38 -32.99 -12.79
N LEU A 155 18.56 -31.94 -12.59
CA LEU A 155 17.85 -31.20 -13.64
C LEU A 155 18.24 -29.72 -13.54
N SER A 156 18.42 -29.04 -14.68
CA SER A 156 18.58 -27.59 -14.71
C SER A 156 18.21 -27.02 -16.08
N ALA A 157 17.42 -25.95 -16.07
CA ALA A 157 17.23 -25.05 -17.19
C ALA A 157 17.89 -23.70 -16.87
N LYS A 158 18.84 -23.31 -17.72
CA LYS A 158 19.47 -22.00 -17.64
C LYS A 158 18.74 -21.02 -18.55
N VAL A 159 18.09 -20.03 -17.96
CA VAL A 159 17.43 -18.90 -18.66
C VAL A 159 18.45 -17.77 -18.79
N THR A 160 18.62 -17.20 -19.97
CA THR A 160 19.49 -16.04 -20.19
C THR A 160 18.82 -15.01 -21.10
N GLY A 161 19.21 -13.75 -20.95
CA GLY A 161 18.73 -12.66 -21.80
C GLY A 161 17.23 -12.42 -21.73
N LEU A 162 16.59 -12.69 -20.58
CA LEU A 162 15.17 -12.41 -20.39
C LEU A 162 14.94 -10.89 -20.46
N LYS A 163 14.20 -10.46 -21.47
CA LYS A 163 13.73 -9.08 -21.60
C LYS A 163 12.22 -9.06 -21.68
N VAL A 164 11.64 -8.23 -20.82
CA VAL A 164 10.20 -8.05 -20.69
C VAL A 164 9.82 -6.74 -21.34
N ASN A 165 8.68 -6.71 -22.03
CA ASN A 165 8.13 -5.46 -22.54
C ASN A 165 7.72 -4.55 -21.37
N ASN A 166 8.22 -3.30 -21.32
CA ASN A 166 8.03 -2.33 -20.21
C ASN A 166 6.56 -1.89 -19.97
N LYS A 167 5.61 -2.48 -20.69
CA LYS A 167 4.16 -2.27 -20.48
C LYS A 167 3.42 -3.53 -20.05
N GLY A 168 4.12 -4.67 -20.01
CA GLY A 168 3.59 -6.00 -19.70
C GLY A 168 3.92 -6.47 -18.30
N SER A 169 3.59 -7.72 -18.03
CA SER A 169 3.99 -8.46 -16.85
C SER A 169 4.38 -9.87 -17.26
N VAL A 170 5.49 -10.36 -16.72
CA VAL A 170 5.96 -11.74 -16.85
C VAL A 170 6.09 -12.33 -15.47
N ARG A 171 5.55 -13.53 -15.28
CA ARG A 171 5.67 -14.29 -14.04
C ARG A 171 6.12 -15.71 -14.32
N ILE A 172 7.05 -16.20 -13.52
CA ILE A 172 7.57 -17.56 -13.59
C ILE A 172 7.10 -18.31 -12.35
N TYR A 173 6.51 -19.47 -12.57
CA TYR A 173 5.88 -20.28 -11.54
C TYR A 173 6.55 -21.65 -11.43
N ARG A 174 6.57 -22.17 -10.21
CA ARG A 174 7.02 -23.53 -9.93
C ARG A 174 5.97 -24.55 -10.38
N GLY A 175 6.42 -25.68 -10.92
CA GLY A 175 5.54 -26.82 -11.20
C GLY A 175 4.74 -26.66 -12.49
N VAL A 176 3.48 -27.08 -12.47
CA VAL A 176 2.58 -27.06 -13.64
C VAL A 176 1.43 -26.09 -13.43
N PRO A 177 0.90 -25.48 -14.51
CA PRO A 177 -0.18 -24.51 -14.39
C PRO A 177 -1.46 -25.16 -13.83
N PRO A 178 -2.27 -24.38 -13.10
CA PRO A 178 -3.53 -24.88 -12.54
C PRO A 178 -4.52 -25.28 -13.64
N ALA A 179 -5.44 -26.19 -13.30
CA ALA A 179 -6.45 -26.71 -14.23
C ALA A 179 -7.33 -25.61 -14.85
N SER A 180 -7.61 -24.55 -14.08
CA SER A 180 -8.30 -23.33 -14.53
C SER A 180 -7.30 -22.18 -14.55
N MET A 181 -7.17 -21.54 -15.71
CA MET A 181 -6.22 -20.45 -15.96
C MET A 181 -6.54 -19.15 -15.22
N ASP A 182 -7.73 -19.03 -14.61
CA ASP A 182 -8.16 -17.85 -13.86
C ASP A 182 -7.72 -17.86 -12.39
N LYS A 183 -7.19 -18.99 -11.90
CA LYS A 183 -6.77 -19.16 -10.51
C LYS A 183 -5.25 -18.99 -10.39
N GLU A 184 -4.77 -17.75 -10.29
CA GLU A 184 -3.36 -17.50 -9.99
C GLU A 184 -3.06 -17.90 -8.52
N SER A 185 -2.17 -18.89 -8.33
CA SER A 185 -1.57 -19.22 -7.03
C SER A 185 -0.36 -18.32 -6.83
N TYR A 186 -0.47 -17.31 -5.97
CA TYR A 186 0.65 -16.40 -5.66
C TYR A 186 1.79 -17.12 -4.92
N ASP A 187 1.50 -18.22 -4.23
CA ASP A 187 2.47 -18.99 -3.45
C ASP A 187 3.51 -19.70 -4.35
N ASP A 188 3.17 -19.96 -5.62
CA ASP A 188 4.04 -20.68 -6.57
C ASP A 188 4.89 -19.75 -7.44
N VAL A 189 4.75 -18.43 -7.28
CA VAL A 189 5.50 -17.43 -8.06
C VAL A 189 6.96 -17.40 -7.61
N MET A 190 7.88 -17.78 -8.49
CA MET A 190 9.33 -17.75 -8.25
C MET A 190 9.96 -16.45 -8.72
N PHE A 191 9.39 -15.81 -9.74
CA PHE A 191 9.88 -14.55 -10.29
C PHE A 191 8.71 -13.76 -10.89
N GLN A 192 8.76 -12.43 -10.75
CA GLN A 192 7.84 -11.52 -11.41
C GLN A 192 8.55 -10.24 -11.87
N ASN A 193 8.14 -9.73 -13.03
CA ASN A 193 8.56 -8.42 -13.54
C ASN A 193 7.34 -7.79 -14.26
N PRO A 194 6.81 -6.65 -13.82
CA PRO A 194 7.37 -5.75 -12.81
C PRO A 194 7.20 -6.26 -11.37
N ILE A 195 8.04 -5.74 -10.48
CA ILE A 195 7.92 -5.94 -9.03
C ILE A 195 7.12 -4.78 -8.42
N THR A 196 6.41 -5.05 -7.33
CA THR A 196 5.71 -4.02 -6.55
C THR A 196 6.39 -3.86 -5.20
N LEU A 197 6.96 -2.69 -4.94
CA LEU A 197 7.65 -2.34 -3.70
C LEU A 197 7.00 -1.10 -3.09
N ASP A 198 6.48 -1.19 -1.87
CA ASP A 198 5.79 -0.10 -1.16
C ASP A 198 4.70 0.63 -1.98
N GLY A 199 4.01 -0.12 -2.86
CA GLY A 199 2.96 0.40 -3.73
C GLY A 199 3.46 0.99 -5.07
N ASN A 200 4.77 1.04 -5.30
CA ASN A 200 5.36 1.46 -6.58
C ASN A 200 5.67 0.26 -7.47
N ILE A 201 5.32 0.35 -8.75
CA ILE A 201 5.60 -0.67 -9.76
C ILE A 201 6.95 -0.34 -10.41
N GLN A 202 7.89 -1.27 -10.35
CA GLN A 202 9.22 -1.10 -10.93
C GLN A 202 9.53 -2.23 -11.92
N TYR A 203 9.99 -1.84 -13.10
CA TYR A 203 10.41 -2.77 -14.15
C TYR A 203 11.90 -3.06 -14.04
N LEU A 204 12.25 -4.34 -14.09
CA LEU A 204 13.63 -4.78 -14.16
C LEU A 204 14.06 -4.81 -15.62
N ASN A 205 14.93 -3.85 -16.00
CA ASN A 205 15.40 -3.72 -17.38
C ASN A 205 16.44 -4.79 -17.75
N ASN A 206 17.19 -5.32 -16.76
CA ASN A 206 18.24 -6.30 -16.96
C ASN A 206 18.07 -7.52 -16.04
N VAL A 207 17.48 -8.60 -16.54
CA VAL A 207 17.36 -9.85 -15.77
C VAL A 207 18.63 -10.68 -15.93
N GLN A 208 19.27 -11.07 -14.81
CA GLN A 208 20.44 -11.95 -14.84
C GLN A 208 20.07 -13.38 -15.24
N PRO A 209 21.05 -14.20 -15.65
CA PRO A 209 20.84 -15.62 -15.87
C PRO A 209 20.15 -16.28 -14.68
N MET A 210 19.14 -17.09 -14.98
CA MET A 210 18.40 -17.87 -13.99
C MET A 210 18.69 -19.36 -14.18
N GLN A 211 18.71 -20.13 -13.11
CA GLN A 211 18.90 -21.58 -13.15
C GLN A 211 17.76 -22.24 -12.40
N ILE A 212 16.93 -23.02 -13.11
CA ILE A 212 15.69 -23.61 -12.58
C ILE A 212 15.84 -25.14 -12.57
N ASN A 213 15.79 -25.78 -11.40
CA ASN A 213 16.05 -27.22 -11.24
C ASN A 213 14.78 -28.09 -11.04
N PHE A 214 13.58 -27.51 -11.18
CA PHE A 214 12.32 -28.25 -11.07
C PHE A 214 12.09 -29.15 -12.29
N GLU A 215 11.28 -30.20 -12.14
CA GLU A 215 10.92 -31.10 -13.25
C GLU A 215 10.13 -30.36 -14.34
N ALA A 216 9.14 -29.59 -13.91
CA ALA A 216 8.37 -28.69 -14.75
C ALA A 216 8.24 -27.33 -14.06
N TRP A 217 8.16 -26.30 -14.89
CA TRP A 217 7.91 -24.92 -14.48
C TRP A 217 7.23 -24.20 -15.65
N TYR A 218 6.54 -23.09 -15.38
CA TYR A 218 5.82 -22.38 -16.44
C TYR A 218 5.93 -20.86 -16.32
N ILE A 219 5.73 -20.18 -17.45
CA ILE A 219 5.73 -18.73 -17.57
C ILE A 219 4.36 -18.28 -18.03
N SER A 220 3.81 -17.28 -17.34
CA SER A 220 2.64 -16.53 -17.77
C SER A 220 3.04 -15.10 -18.13
N ASP A 221 2.54 -14.60 -19.26
CA ASP A 221 2.74 -13.21 -19.69
C ASP A 221 1.52 -12.64 -20.42
N ASN A 222 1.46 -11.32 -20.52
CA ASN A 222 0.37 -10.61 -21.21
C ASN A 222 0.81 -9.74 -22.40
N LYS A 223 2.10 -9.38 -22.52
CA LYS A 223 2.59 -8.43 -23.56
C LYS A 223 3.91 -8.82 -24.21
N GLY A 224 4.29 -10.09 -24.12
CA GLY A 224 5.45 -10.66 -24.78
C GLY A 224 6.76 -10.48 -24.01
N TYR A 225 7.70 -11.37 -24.31
CA TYR A 225 9.05 -11.40 -23.77
C TYR A 225 9.99 -12.09 -24.77
N GLU A 226 11.30 -11.88 -24.60
CA GLU A 226 12.33 -12.69 -25.25
C GLU A 226 13.24 -13.32 -24.22
N MET A 227 13.64 -14.57 -24.42
CA MET A 227 14.64 -15.27 -23.60
C MET A 227 15.36 -16.37 -24.37
N ARG A 228 16.49 -16.82 -23.82
CA ARG A 228 17.20 -18.03 -24.23
C ARG A 228 17.15 -19.05 -23.12
N LEU A 229 16.93 -20.30 -23.47
CA LEU A 229 16.95 -21.45 -22.56
C LEU A 229 18.01 -22.44 -23.02
N SER A 230 18.77 -23.00 -22.09
CA SER A 230 19.74 -24.05 -22.39
C SER A 230 19.75 -25.12 -21.29
N ARG A 231 20.00 -26.37 -21.67
CA ARG A 231 20.24 -27.48 -20.74
C ARG A 231 21.67 -27.40 -20.18
N SER A 232 21.88 -26.49 -19.24
CA SER A 232 23.19 -26.26 -18.62
C SER A 232 23.05 -25.81 -17.17
N TRP A 233 24.17 -25.89 -16.45
CA TRP A 233 24.27 -25.42 -15.08
C TRP A 233 25.67 -24.84 -14.84
N ASP A 234 25.70 -23.68 -14.20
CA ASP A 234 26.91 -23.01 -13.75
C ASP A 234 27.00 -23.09 -12.22
N ASP A 235 28.22 -23.31 -11.71
CA ASP A 235 28.45 -23.30 -10.26
C ASP A 235 28.15 -21.92 -9.66
N PRO A 236 27.21 -21.82 -8.70
CA PRO A 236 26.83 -20.55 -8.08
C PRO A 236 28.00 -19.78 -7.46
N ARG A 237 29.08 -20.46 -7.05
CA ARG A 237 30.28 -19.83 -6.46
C ARG A 237 31.07 -18.98 -7.44
N THR A 238 30.90 -19.22 -8.74
CA THR A 238 31.61 -18.51 -9.81
C THR A 238 30.88 -17.26 -10.30
N LEU A 239 29.66 -17.03 -9.81
CA LEU A 239 28.80 -15.97 -10.28
C LEU A 239 29.22 -14.62 -9.70
N LYS A 240 29.48 -13.67 -10.60
CA LYS A 240 29.67 -12.26 -10.27
C LYS A 240 28.50 -11.46 -10.83
N ILE A 241 27.80 -10.73 -9.97
CA ILE A 241 26.78 -9.78 -10.40
C ILE A 241 27.52 -8.54 -10.92
N THR A 242 27.29 -8.15 -12.16
CA THR A 242 28.05 -7.07 -12.84
C THR A 242 27.22 -5.83 -13.15
N SER A 243 25.91 -5.84 -12.87
CA SER A 243 24.97 -4.77 -13.26
C SER A 243 24.05 -4.39 -12.11
N THR A 244 23.57 -3.15 -12.12
CA THR A 244 22.93 -2.44 -11.01
C THR A 244 21.41 -2.57 -10.97
N ASP A 245 20.77 -3.01 -12.06
CA ASP A 245 19.30 -3.22 -12.13
C ASP A 245 18.94 -4.69 -12.35
N VAL A 246 19.15 -5.53 -11.33
CA VAL A 246 19.25 -6.98 -11.51
C VAL A 246 18.47 -7.74 -10.45
N THR A 247 17.69 -8.74 -10.88
CA THR A 247 17.39 -9.91 -10.04
C THR A 247 17.76 -11.19 -10.80
N GLY A 248 18.68 -11.99 -10.28
CA GLY A 248 18.88 -13.37 -10.72
C GLY A 248 18.02 -14.35 -9.91
N LEU A 249 17.71 -15.52 -10.47
CA LEU A 249 16.99 -16.61 -9.79
C LEU A 249 17.83 -17.88 -9.92
N ILE A 250 18.31 -18.42 -8.81
CA ILE A 250 18.96 -19.73 -8.81
C ILE A 250 18.26 -20.64 -7.84
N THR A 251 17.79 -21.77 -8.35
CA THR A 251 17.27 -22.87 -7.56
C THR A 251 18.25 -24.03 -7.64
N ASN A 252 18.76 -24.49 -6.51
CA ASN A 252 19.61 -25.67 -6.42
C ASN A 252 19.07 -26.66 -5.38
N ASN A 253 19.49 -27.91 -5.45
CA ASN A 253 19.14 -28.88 -4.41
C ASN A 253 19.85 -28.52 -3.10
N ASN A 254 21.17 -28.32 -3.15
CA ASN A 254 21.99 -28.01 -1.99
C ASN A 254 22.78 -26.71 -2.22
N ALA A 255 22.87 -25.89 -1.18
CA ALA A 255 23.75 -24.73 -1.20
C ALA A 255 25.22 -25.15 -1.03
N PRO A 256 26.18 -24.52 -1.74
CA PRO A 256 27.60 -24.68 -1.44
C PRO A 256 27.96 -24.15 -0.04
N GLU A 257 28.85 -24.83 0.68
CA GLU A 257 29.26 -24.47 2.05
C GLU A 257 29.94 -23.08 2.14
N ASP A 258 30.58 -22.64 1.06
CA ASP A 258 31.36 -21.40 0.94
C ASP A 258 30.69 -20.34 0.05
N LEU A 259 29.36 -20.40 -0.13
CA LEU A 259 28.66 -19.49 -1.03
C LEU A 259 28.78 -18.02 -0.59
N LYS A 260 29.46 -17.22 -1.42
CA LYS A 260 29.57 -15.77 -1.31
C LYS A 260 28.95 -15.10 -2.51
N LEU A 261 27.87 -14.37 -2.30
CA LEU A 261 27.23 -13.57 -3.35
C LEU A 261 27.66 -12.11 -3.17
N ILE A 262 28.40 -11.59 -4.16
CA ILE A 262 28.87 -10.21 -4.16
C ILE A 262 27.93 -9.39 -5.05
N VAL A 263 27.27 -8.40 -4.44
CA VAL A 263 26.44 -7.42 -5.14
C VAL A 263 27.25 -6.12 -5.29
N PRO A 264 27.54 -5.65 -6.52
CA PRO A 264 28.28 -4.41 -6.72
C PRO A 264 27.45 -3.20 -6.30
N ILE A 265 28.08 -2.24 -5.61
CA ILE A 265 27.51 -0.92 -5.36
C ILE A 265 27.83 -0.05 -6.60
N PRO A 266 26.83 0.58 -7.25
CA PRO A 266 27.11 1.62 -8.25
C PRO A 266 27.78 2.82 -7.58
N ASP A 267 28.87 3.31 -8.19
CA ASP A 267 29.55 4.54 -7.75
C ASP A 267 28.67 5.81 -7.94
N TYR A 268 27.53 5.73 -8.66
CA TYR A 268 26.70 6.89 -9.01
C TYR A 268 25.18 6.66 -9.09
N VAL A 269 24.47 7.77 -8.85
CA VAL A 269 23.03 8.08 -8.76
C VAL A 269 22.14 7.43 -9.82
N VAL A 270 21.59 6.24 -9.56
CA VAL A 270 20.40 5.72 -10.25
C VAL A 270 19.57 4.93 -9.24
N TYR A 271 18.24 5.04 -9.33
CA TYR A 271 17.26 4.17 -8.65
C TYR A 271 17.49 2.71 -9.05
N THR A 272 18.44 2.07 -8.38
CA THR A 272 18.91 0.74 -8.74
C THR A 272 18.33 -0.23 -7.73
N THR A 273 17.59 -1.20 -8.25
CA THR A 273 17.11 -2.33 -7.46
C THR A 273 17.95 -3.52 -7.86
N SER A 274 18.97 -3.78 -7.06
CA SER A 274 19.82 -4.96 -7.19
C SER A 274 19.38 -5.99 -6.17
N GLY A 275 19.29 -7.23 -6.63
CA GLY A 275 18.73 -8.31 -5.85
C GLY A 275 19.07 -9.66 -6.43
N PHE A 276 18.83 -10.68 -5.63
CA PHE A 276 19.09 -12.05 -6.02
C PHE A 276 18.13 -12.97 -5.27
N PHE A 277 17.51 -13.89 -6.00
CA PHE A 277 16.72 -14.97 -5.43
C PHE A 277 17.54 -16.25 -5.46
N TYR A 278 17.81 -16.80 -4.27
CA TYR A 278 18.48 -18.08 -4.11
C TYR A 278 17.56 -19.04 -3.37
N ASN A 279 17.25 -20.18 -3.97
CA ASN A 279 16.49 -21.26 -3.36
C ASN A 279 17.35 -22.52 -3.30
N ALA A 280 17.70 -22.96 -2.10
CA ALA A 280 18.43 -24.20 -1.91
C ALA A 280 18.22 -24.74 -0.50
N GLU A 281 18.50 -26.04 -0.31
CA GLU A 281 18.63 -26.63 1.01
C GLU A 281 19.94 -26.19 1.68
N LEU A 282 19.82 -25.68 2.90
CA LEU A 282 20.94 -25.34 3.78
C LEU A 282 21.09 -26.45 4.83
N LYS A 283 22.32 -26.95 5.02
CA LYS A 283 22.66 -27.91 6.07
C LYS A 283 22.83 -27.20 7.42
N ASP A 284 22.73 -27.97 8.52
CA ASP A 284 22.96 -27.45 9.87
C ASP A 284 24.31 -26.74 9.99
N ASN A 285 24.33 -25.54 10.60
CA ASN A 285 25.51 -24.68 10.78
C ASN A 285 26.16 -24.13 9.49
N GLN A 286 25.53 -24.29 8.33
CA GLN A 286 26.02 -23.71 7.08
C GLN A 286 25.83 -22.18 7.07
N LYS A 287 26.86 -21.43 6.65
CA LYS A 287 26.88 -19.97 6.62
C LYS A 287 26.75 -19.47 5.19
N MET A 288 25.70 -18.71 4.89
CA MET A 288 25.61 -17.98 3.63
C MET A 288 25.95 -16.50 3.86
N VAL A 289 26.86 -15.97 3.04
CA VAL A 289 27.30 -14.57 3.12
C VAL A 289 26.87 -13.82 1.87
N ILE A 290 26.07 -12.78 2.07
CA ILE A 290 25.71 -11.81 1.03
C ILE A 290 26.46 -10.53 1.35
N ALA A 291 27.33 -10.08 0.43
CA ALA A 291 28.24 -8.97 0.69
C ALA A 291 28.19 -7.92 -0.42
N THR A 292 28.42 -6.67 -0.04
CA THR A 292 28.77 -5.57 -0.95
C THR A 292 30.29 -5.51 -1.14
N THR A 293 30.75 -4.73 -2.12
CA THR A 293 32.14 -4.71 -2.59
C THR A 293 33.20 -4.29 -1.56
N ASN A 294 32.82 -3.63 -0.45
CA ASN A 294 33.75 -3.20 0.60
C ASN A 294 33.40 -3.85 1.93
N LEU A 295 34.21 -4.79 2.43
CA LEU A 295 33.94 -5.58 3.64
C LEU A 295 34.68 -5.03 4.87
N GLN A 296 34.04 -4.22 5.69
CA GLN A 296 34.56 -3.72 6.98
C GLN A 296 33.55 -3.81 8.14
N LYS A 297 32.24 -3.74 7.89
CA LYS A 297 31.18 -3.76 8.92
C LYS A 297 29.94 -4.54 8.46
N GLY A 298 29.48 -5.52 9.25
CA GLY A 298 28.31 -6.32 8.86
C GLY A 298 27.42 -6.70 10.03
N ILE A 299 26.26 -7.24 9.67
CA ILE A 299 25.20 -7.59 10.61
C ILE A 299 24.86 -9.06 10.41
N THR A 300 24.90 -9.80 11.51
CA THR A 300 24.41 -11.18 11.57
C THR A 300 22.95 -11.16 12.00
N LYS A 301 22.08 -11.85 11.27
CA LYS A 301 20.69 -12.09 11.69
C LYS A 301 20.30 -13.55 11.49
N ASP A 302 19.49 -14.08 12.39
CA ASP A 302 18.76 -15.33 12.16
C ASP A 302 17.81 -15.13 10.97
N ALA A 303 17.74 -16.07 10.03
CA ALA A 303 16.81 -15.91 8.92
C ALA A 303 15.37 -16.05 9.43
N PRO A 304 14.55 -14.99 9.34
CA PRO A 304 13.20 -15.01 9.85
C PRO A 304 12.27 -15.74 8.88
N ARG A 305 11.16 -16.30 9.39
CA ARG A 305 10.01 -16.66 8.55
C ARG A 305 9.29 -15.36 8.15
N GLY A 306 9.68 -14.75 7.02
CA GLY A 306 9.06 -13.54 6.47
C GLY A 306 10.07 -12.49 6.01
N SER A 307 9.56 -11.30 5.64
CA SER A 307 10.38 -10.16 5.21
C SER A 307 11.14 -9.53 6.38
N ALA A 308 12.44 -9.30 6.22
CA ALA A 308 13.25 -8.54 7.18
C ALA A 308 14.00 -7.41 6.51
N SER A 309 13.81 -6.21 7.05
CA SER A 309 14.48 -4.99 6.57
C SER A 309 15.68 -4.67 7.47
N VAL A 310 16.76 -4.19 6.87
CA VAL A 310 17.94 -3.66 7.59
C VAL A 310 18.11 -2.22 7.14
N HIS A 311 17.89 -1.28 8.07
CA HIS A 311 17.92 0.17 7.78
C HIS A 311 19.28 0.82 8.09
N THR A 312 20.24 0.03 8.58
CA THR A 312 21.59 0.47 8.89
C THR A 312 22.53 0.14 7.73
N PRO A 313 23.44 1.05 7.33
CA PRO A 313 24.45 0.76 6.31
C PRO A 313 25.36 -0.36 6.84
N ALA A 314 25.10 -1.57 6.37
CA ALA A 314 25.89 -2.76 6.67
C ALA A 314 26.41 -3.30 5.33
N GLU A 315 27.71 -3.54 5.28
CA GLU A 315 28.40 -3.91 4.06
C GLU A 315 28.29 -5.42 3.76
N TYR A 316 27.91 -6.24 4.75
CA TYR A 316 27.56 -7.64 4.56
C TYR A 316 26.45 -8.11 5.49
N PHE A 317 25.70 -9.10 5.02
CA PHE A 317 24.63 -9.80 5.72
C PHE A 317 24.96 -11.29 5.81
N GLN A 318 24.83 -11.86 7.01
CA GLN A 318 25.09 -13.27 7.26
C GLN A 318 23.88 -13.95 7.88
N ILE A 319 23.50 -15.10 7.30
CA ILE A 319 22.40 -15.95 7.75
C ILE A 319 22.95 -17.22 8.41
N TYR A 320 22.44 -17.54 9.60
CA TYR A 320 22.70 -18.78 10.34
C TYR A 320 21.37 -19.51 10.61
N GLN A 321 21.27 -20.81 10.31
CA GLN A 321 20.03 -21.57 10.54
C GLN A 321 20.22 -23.06 10.84
N SER A 322 19.15 -23.66 11.38
CA SER A 322 18.85 -25.09 11.40
C SER A 322 18.43 -25.60 10.01
N SER A 323 18.74 -26.86 9.70
CA SER A 323 18.50 -27.57 8.45
C SER A 323 17.11 -27.31 7.83
N GLY A 324 17.07 -27.03 6.52
CA GLY A 324 15.82 -26.77 5.80
C GLY A 324 16.01 -26.19 4.40
N ILE A 325 14.91 -26.13 3.62
CA ILE A 325 14.86 -25.49 2.30
C ILE A 325 14.47 -24.02 2.47
N TYR A 326 15.28 -23.11 1.94
CA TYR A 326 15.06 -21.68 2.08
C TYR A 326 15.07 -20.99 0.72
N GLY A 327 14.03 -20.20 0.44
CA GLY A 327 13.99 -19.24 -0.66
C GLY A 327 14.30 -17.85 -0.13
N ILE A 328 15.48 -17.31 -0.46
CA ILE A 328 15.95 -16.03 0.04
C ILE A 328 15.97 -15.05 -1.12
N GLN A 329 15.13 -14.02 -1.01
CA GLN A 329 15.08 -12.92 -1.95
C GLN A 329 15.69 -11.68 -1.28
N TYR A 330 16.82 -11.23 -1.80
CA TYR A 330 17.47 -10.00 -1.34
C TYR A 330 17.14 -8.87 -2.31
N PHE A 331 16.81 -7.70 -1.77
CA PHE A 331 16.73 -6.44 -2.51
C PHE A 331 17.51 -5.37 -1.76
N GLN A 332 18.42 -4.71 -2.44
CA GLN A 332 18.94 -3.42 -2.00
C GLN A 332 18.13 -2.33 -2.71
N ILE A 333 17.49 -1.48 -1.92
CA ILE A 333 16.70 -0.35 -2.39
C ILE A 333 17.33 0.90 -1.79
N ASP A 334 17.88 1.77 -2.63
CA ASP A 334 18.28 3.10 -2.18
C ASP A 334 17.05 4.01 -2.15
N ILE A 335 16.43 4.14 -0.97
CA ILE A 335 15.21 4.95 -0.75
C ILE A 335 15.59 6.42 -0.47
N SER A 336 16.88 6.78 -0.53
CA SER A 336 17.38 7.99 0.12
C SER A 336 17.23 9.29 -0.68
N TYR A 337 16.59 9.33 -1.86
CA TYR A 337 16.80 10.46 -2.79
C TYR A 337 15.57 11.08 -3.50
N LEU A 338 14.38 11.14 -2.88
CA LEU A 338 13.46 12.26 -3.15
C LEU A 338 13.90 13.48 -2.32
N GLU A 339 15.07 14.03 -2.66
CA GLU A 339 15.58 15.24 -2.01
C GLU A 339 15.20 16.48 -2.85
N GLY A 340 14.19 17.20 -2.40
CA GLY A 340 13.74 18.45 -2.98
C GLY A 340 12.63 19.07 -2.13
N TYR A 341 12.50 20.38 -2.18
CA TYR A 341 11.44 21.09 -1.46
C TYR A 341 10.40 21.61 -2.45
N VAL A 342 9.13 21.48 -2.09
CA VAL A 342 8.02 22.11 -2.81
C VAL A 342 7.57 23.32 -1.98
N TYR A 343 7.70 24.51 -2.55
CA TYR A 343 7.16 25.73 -1.95
C TYR A 343 5.82 26.06 -2.58
N ILE A 344 4.78 26.18 -1.75
CA ILE A 344 3.42 26.53 -2.18
C ILE A 344 3.14 27.94 -1.69
N CYS A 345 3.02 28.90 -2.61
CA CYS A 345 2.68 30.28 -2.27
C CYS A 345 1.22 30.37 -1.79
N SER A 346 0.96 31.26 -0.82
CA SER A 346 -0.41 31.68 -0.52
C SER A 346 -0.96 32.54 -1.66
N LYS A 347 -2.28 32.74 -1.70
CA LYS A 347 -2.92 33.63 -2.68
C LYS A 347 -2.32 35.05 -2.65
N ALA A 348 -2.12 35.60 -1.46
CA ALA A 348 -1.54 36.94 -1.28
C ALA A 348 -0.09 37.02 -1.76
N GLN A 349 0.71 35.97 -1.53
CA GLN A 349 2.10 35.89 -2.02
C GLN A 349 2.17 35.72 -3.54
N GLY A 350 1.23 34.97 -4.12
CA GLY A 350 1.16 34.78 -5.57
C GLY A 350 0.67 36.01 -6.35
N GLU A 351 -0.09 36.90 -5.68
CA GLU A 351 -0.58 38.15 -6.25
C GLU A 351 0.38 39.33 -6.05
N ASP A 352 1.42 39.19 -5.20
CA ASP A 352 2.41 40.24 -4.93
C ASP A 352 3.52 40.27 -6.01
N PRO A 353 3.62 41.33 -6.83
CA PRO A 353 4.64 41.43 -7.88
C PRO A 353 6.07 41.57 -7.34
N TYR A 354 6.24 41.87 -6.05
CA TYR A 354 7.54 42.01 -5.39
C TYR A 354 7.95 40.76 -4.60
N PHE A 355 7.14 39.69 -4.64
CA PHE A 355 7.45 38.39 -4.07
C PHE A 355 8.13 37.47 -5.09
N SER A 356 9.22 36.80 -4.73
CA SER A 356 9.92 35.88 -5.63
C SER A 356 10.52 34.70 -4.87
N VAL A 357 10.55 33.53 -5.50
CA VAL A 357 11.12 32.29 -4.91
C VAL A 357 12.19 31.76 -5.86
N TYR A 358 13.39 31.49 -5.32
CA TYR A 358 14.53 30.96 -6.07
C TYR A 358 15.01 29.64 -5.47
N ASP A 359 15.31 28.68 -6.34
CA ASP A 359 15.90 27.40 -5.99
C ASP A 359 17.43 27.46 -6.13
N VAL A 360 18.18 27.39 -5.03
CA VAL A 360 19.65 27.45 -5.04
C VAL A 360 20.24 26.08 -5.40
N LYS A 361 19.89 25.60 -6.60
CA LYS A 361 20.45 24.39 -7.20
C LYS A 361 21.70 24.70 -8.02
N ASN A 362 21.67 25.82 -8.75
CA ASN A 362 22.72 26.32 -9.63
C ASN A 362 23.15 27.73 -9.18
N TYR A 363 24.17 28.28 -9.83
CA TYR A 363 24.56 29.68 -9.65
C TYR A 363 23.45 30.63 -10.13
N ILE A 364 23.02 31.54 -9.27
CA ILE A 364 21.95 32.52 -9.53
C ILE A 364 22.54 33.92 -9.38
N MET A 365 22.25 34.79 -10.35
CA MET A 365 22.45 36.23 -10.20
C MET A 365 21.09 36.92 -10.10
N ILE A 366 20.90 37.72 -9.06
CA ILE A 366 19.70 38.51 -8.83
C ILE A 366 20.10 39.97 -8.92
N GLY A 367 19.45 40.72 -9.80
CA GLY A 367 19.58 42.17 -9.89
C GLY A 367 18.21 42.82 -10.06
N LYS A 368 17.66 43.37 -8.98
CA LYS A 368 16.41 44.12 -8.98
C LYS A 368 16.72 45.60 -8.75
N TYR A 369 16.61 46.41 -9.81
CA TYR A 369 17.18 47.77 -9.81
C TYR A 369 16.21 48.89 -9.43
N GLU A 370 14.89 48.68 -9.43
CA GLU A 370 13.92 49.70 -9.04
C GLU A 370 12.68 49.06 -8.37
N SER A 371 12.38 49.48 -7.15
CA SER A 371 11.13 49.14 -6.45
C SER A 371 10.65 50.31 -5.60
N GLN A 372 9.37 50.67 -5.72
CA GLN A 372 8.72 51.62 -4.79
C GLN A 372 8.15 50.93 -3.54
N ALA A 373 8.22 49.59 -3.46
CA ALA A 373 7.64 48.78 -2.38
C ALA A 373 8.63 47.74 -1.82
N LYS A 374 8.35 47.25 -0.61
CA LYS A 374 9.15 46.19 0.03
C LYS A 374 9.10 44.90 -0.80
N MET A 375 10.25 44.40 -1.22
CA MET A 375 10.40 43.12 -1.90
C MET A 375 10.71 41.99 -0.93
N THR A 376 10.16 40.81 -1.22
CA THR A 376 10.42 39.59 -0.46
C THR A 376 10.98 38.53 -1.40
N ILE A 377 12.18 38.01 -1.09
CA ILE A 377 12.85 36.99 -1.90
C ILE A 377 13.09 35.76 -1.04
N VAL A 378 12.49 34.63 -1.40
CA VAL A 378 12.64 33.34 -0.71
C VAL A 378 13.69 32.50 -1.45
N PHE A 379 14.57 31.87 -0.69
CA PHE A 379 15.61 30.97 -1.18
C PHE A 379 15.38 29.57 -0.61
N ILE A 380 15.48 28.58 -1.48
CA ILE A 380 15.35 27.16 -1.14
C ILE A 380 16.70 26.49 -1.42
N ASN A 381 17.37 26.04 -0.36
CA ASN A 381 18.70 25.46 -0.49
C ASN A 381 18.63 23.98 -0.85
N PHE A 382 19.47 23.55 -1.80
CA PHE A 382 19.60 22.14 -2.18
C PHE A 382 20.69 21.42 -1.36
N PRO A 383 20.57 20.10 -1.13
CA PRO A 383 21.59 19.30 -0.43
C PRO A 383 22.98 19.45 -1.05
N LEU A 384 24.07 19.45 -0.29
CA LEU A 384 25.43 19.50 -0.87
C LEU A 384 25.89 18.12 -1.37
N HIS A 385 26.76 18.08 -2.38
CA HIS A 385 27.37 16.81 -2.80
C HIS A 385 28.43 16.35 -1.78
N ASN A 386 28.27 15.12 -1.28
CA ASN A 386 29.23 14.32 -0.50
C ASN A 386 29.59 14.84 0.93
N PRO A 387 29.11 14.22 2.02
CA PRO A 387 29.47 14.60 3.38
C PRO A 387 30.74 13.85 3.81
N LYS A 388 31.93 14.36 3.47
CA LYS A 388 33.19 13.78 3.96
C LYS A 388 33.60 14.26 5.36
N VAL A 389 32.85 15.19 5.98
CA VAL A 389 33.22 15.81 7.27
C VAL A 389 31.98 15.97 8.17
N SER A 390 32.08 15.54 9.43
CA SER A 390 30.96 15.43 10.40
C SER A 390 30.20 16.74 10.66
N TYR A 391 30.88 17.89 10.60
CA TYR A 391 30.30 19.21 10.90
C TYR A 391 29.81 19.98 9.64
N ARG A 392 30.00 19.43 8.43
CA ARG A 392 29.51 20.04 7.19
C ARG A 392 27.97 20.03 7.18
N PRO A 393 27.29 21.15 6.88
CA PRO A 393 25.83 21.18 6.84
C PRO A 393 25.28 20.37 5.66
N ARG A 394 24.05 19.84 5.81
CA ARG A 394 23.38 19.07 4.74
C ARG A 394 23.05 19.94 3.53
N VAL A 395 22.63 21.17 3.75
CA VAL A 395 22.27 22.17 2.74
C VAL A 395 23.06 23.45 3.01
N SER A 396 23.43 24.20 1.97
CA SER A 396 24.07 25.52 2.12
C SER A 396 23.93 26.33 0.83
N ALA A 397 23.75 27.64 0.98
CA ALA A 397 23.92 28.61 -0.07
C ALA A 397 25.01 29.61 0.33
N LYS A 398 26.00 29.79 -0.56
CA LYS A 398 26.97 30.88 -0.47
C LYS A 398 26.41 32.06 -1.25
N ILE A 399 26.33 33.21 -0.61
CA ILE A 399 25.86 34.46 -1.19
C ILE A 399 27.05 35.39 -1.31
N SER A 400 27.27 35.95 -2.49
CA SER A 400 28.34 36.92 -2.75
C SER A 400 27.76 38.18 -3.39
N ASP A 401 28.56 39.25 -3.43
CA ASP A 401 28.21 40.51 -4.10
C ASP A 401 26.87 41.15 -3.65
N LEU A 402 26.50 40.96 -2.38
CA LEU A 402 25.28 41.54 -1.82
C LEU A 402 25.42 43.06 -1.71
N ARG A 403 24.70 43.80 -2.56
CA ARG A 403 24.62 45.26 -2.56
C ARG A 403 23.17 45.73 -2.55
N VAL A 404 22.90 46.75 -1.74
CA VAL A 404 21.60 47.43 -1.63
C VAL A 404 21.75 48.85 -2.17
N ALA A 405 20.68 49.44 -2.69
CA ALA A 405 20.66 50.85 -3.11
C ALA A 405 21.06 51.80 -1.95
N ASP A 406 21.70 52.93 -2.28
CA ASP A 406 22.17 53.94 -1.33
C ASP A 406 20.99 54.50 -0.52
N ASP A 407 20.90 54.16 0.79
CA ASP A 407 19.81 54.43 1.77
C ASP A 407 18.78 53.30 2.01
N GLY A 408 18.91 52.16 1.33
CA GLY A 408 18.02 51.01 1.49
C GLY A 408 18.32 50.16 2.73
N SER A 409 17.30 49.45 3.22
CA SER A 409 17.40 48.43 4.27
C SER A 409 17.19 47.03 3.72
N ILE A 410 18.01 46.10 4.22
CA ILE A 410 17.90 44.66 3.97
C ILE A 410 17.83 43.90 5.29
N ARG A 411 16.94 42.91 5.34
CA ARG A 411 16.78 41.99 6.46
C ARG A 411 16.72 40.55 5.96
N LEU A 412 17.54 39.67 6.53
CA LEU A 412 17.57 38.24 6.24
C LEU A 412 16.91 37.48 7.39
N TYR A 413 16.03 36.55 7.06
CA TYR A 413 15.26 35.78 8.01
C TYR A 413 15.38 34.28 7.77
N ARG A 414 15.35 33.51 8.86
CA ARG A 414 15.27 32.05 8.84
C ARG A 414 13.86 31.58 8.47
N GLY A 415 13.76 30.49 7.70
CA GLY A 415 12.52 29.79 7.43
C GLY A 415 11.69 30.43 6.33
N PHE A 416 10.38 30.52 6.53
CA PHE A 416 9.43 31.01 5.53
C PHE A 416 8.84 32.37 5.91
N PRO A 417 8.55 33.25 4.94
CA PRO A 417 7.93 34.53 5.20
C PRO A 417 6.50 34.35 5.73
N PRO A 418 6.04 35.20 6.68
CA PRO A 418 4.67 35.18 7.18
C PRO A 418 3.66 35.55 6.08
N GLU A 419 2.39 35.17 6.25
CA GLU A 419 1.32 35.47 5.28
C GLU A 419 1.03 36.97 5.13
N THR A 420 1.32 37.76 6.15
CA THR A 420 1.15 39.22 6.15
C THR A 420 2.50 39.90 6.33
N THR A 421 2.89 40.74 5.37
CA THR A 421 4.13 41.56 5.38
C THR A 421 4.20 42.61 6.49
N SER A 422 3.18 42.70 7.35
CA SER A 422 2.99 43.76 8.36
C SER A 422 3.58 43.45 9.74
N ARG A 423 4.06 42.22 10.00
CA ARG A 423 4.75 41.88 11.24
C ARG A 423 6.17 41.42 10.95
N ASP A 424 7.13 42.29 11.25
CA ASP A 424 8.54 41.92 11.30
C ASP A 424 8.69 40.83 12.38
N ASN A 425 8.96 39.60 11.95
CA ASN A 425 9.21 38.49 12.85
C ASN A 425 10.67 38.52 13.31
N TYR A 426 10.96 39.42 14.26
CA TYR A 426 12.29 39.61 14.82
C TYR A 426 12.90 38.32 15.39
N ASP A 427 12.10 37.32 15.75
CA ASP A 427 12.57 36.03 16.27
C ASP A 427 13.35 35.22 15.21
N ASN A 428 13.07 35.45 13.92
CA ASN A 428 13.74 34.75 12.81
C ASN A 428 14.80 35.62 12.14
N LEU A 429 15.00 36.86 12.59
CA LEU A 429 15.96 37.80 11.98
C LEU A 429 17.39 37.29 12.22
N MET A 430 18.12 37.06 11.13
CA MET A 430 19.51 36.58 11.15
C MET A 430 20.51 37.70 10.88
N PHE A 431 20.15 38.63 10.00
CA PHE A 431 21.02 39.71 9.59
C PHE A 431 20.19 40.93 9.17
N GLN A 432 20.70 42.12 9.49
CA GLN A 432 20.10 43.39 9.07
C GLN A 432 21.19 44.40 8.71
N ASN A 433 20.91 45.22 7.70
CA ASN A 433 21.71 46.38 7.32
C ASN A 433 20.73 47.46 6.82
N PRO A 434 20.68 48.67 7.41
CA PRO A 434 21.56 49.18 8.48
C PRO A 434 21.26 48.58 9.85
N ILE A 435 22.23 48.71 10.76
CA ILE A 435 22.05 48.47 12.19
C ILE A 435 21.84 49.81 12.92
N THR A 436 21.10 49.79 14.02
CA THR A 436 20.90 50.96 14.87
C THR A 436 21.47 50.68 16.25
N LEU A 437 22.42 51.51 16.69
CA LEU A 437 23.05 51.42 18.00
C LEU A 437 23.01 52.82 18.63
N ASP A 438 22.48 52.94 19.86
CA ASP A 438 22.39 54.21 20.60
C ASP A 438 21.85 55.39 19.76
N ASN A 439 20.75 55.15 19.01
CA ASN A 439 20.12 56.09 18.07
C ASN A 439 20.97 56.54 16.87
N THR A 440 22.14 55.95 16.64
CA THR A 440 22.96 56.16 15.46
C THR A 440 22.78 55.00 14.48
N VAL A 441 22.63 55.31 13.19
CA VAL A 441 22.43 54.33 12.10
C VAL A 441 23.76 54.07 11.42
N TYR A 442 24.18 52.80 11.37
CA TYR A 442 25.41 52.38 10.70
C TYR A 442 25.09 51.48 9.51
N TYR A 443 25.69 51.80 8.36
CA TYR A 443 25.57 51.04 7.13
C TYR A 443 26.84 50.23 6.87
N PHE A 444 26.67 48.98 6.45
CA PHE A 444 27.74 48.18 5.87
C PHE A 444 27.74 48.41 4.35
N ASN A 445 28.70 49.19 3.87
CA ASN A 445 28.82 49.55 2.45
C ASN A 445 29.37 48.39 1.60
N LYS A 446 30.07 47.45 2.23
CA LYS A 446 30.54 46.21 1.62
C LYS A 446 30.00 45.03 2.41
N THR A 447 29.47 44.02 1.71
CA THR A 447 29.07 42.76 2.33
C THR A 447 30.01 41.66 1.87
N GLU A 448 30.65 40.99 2.82
CA GLU A 448 31.52 39.84 2.55
C GLU A 448 30.67 38.60 2.18
N PRO A 449 31.24 37.60 1.49
CA PRO A 449 30.53 36.37 1.19
C PRO A 449 29.95 35.71 2.43
N MET A 450 28.68 35.34 2.38
CA MET A 450 27.95 34.75 3.51
C MET A 450 27.45 33.34 3.19
N GLN A 451 27.37 32.48 4.19
CA GLN A 451 26.97 31.08 4.04
C GLN A 451 25.74 30.77 4.90
N VAL A 452 24.63 30.42 4.24
CA VAL A 452 23.32 30.15 4.88
C VAL A 452 22.97 28.67 4.76
N ASN A 453 22.85 27.94 5.88
CA ASN A 453 22.67 26.48 5.92
C ASN A 453 21.24 26.01 6.25
N PHE A 454 20.25 26.91 6.16
CA PHE A 454 18.84 26.56 6.37
C PHE A 454 18.21 25.98 5.10
N GLU A 455 17.23 25.08 5.24
CA GLU A 455 16.48 24.50 4.11
C GLU A 455 15.75 25.57 3.30
N ALA A 456 15.16 26.54 3.99
CA ALA A 456 14.57 27.74 3.43
C ALA A 456 14.88 28.96 4.28
N TRP A 457 15.05 30.09 3.63
CA TRP A 457 15.30 31.40 4.23
C TRP A 457 14.84 32.50 3.27
N TYR A 458 14.69 33.74 3.75
CA TYR A 458 14.19 34.81 2.90
C TYR A 458 14.79 36.18 3.24
N ILE A 459 14.78 37.06 2.26
CA ILE A 459 15.22 38.46 2.33
C ILE A 459 14.01 39.36 2.21
N ILE A 460 13.94 40.39 3.05
CA ILE A 460 13.10 41.57 2.81
C ILE A 460 14.02 42.76 2.53
N ALA A 461 13.83 43.40 1.39
CA ALA A 461 14.51 44.65 1.04
C ALA A 461 13.48 45.73 0.71
N ASP A 462 13.70 46.97 1.11
CA ASP A 462 12.81 48.09 0.80
C ASP A 462 13.10 48.73 -0.57
N LYS A 463 14.33 48.60 -1.07
CA LYS A 463 14.81 49.14 -2.34
C LYS A 463 15.53 48.08 -3.17
N GLY A 464 16.12 48.52 -4.28
CA GLY A 464 16.85 47.66 -5.21
C GLY A 464 17.97 46.87 -4.52
N LEU A 465 18.16 45.63 -4.97
CA LEU A 465 19.08 44.65 -4.42
C LEU A 465 19.79 43.91 -5.55
N THR A 466 21.11 43.74 -5.42
CA THR A 466 21.90 42.82 -6.24
C THR A 466 22.59 41.79 -5.36
N LEU A 467 22.55 40.51 -5.75
CA LEU A 467 23.31 39.45 -5.09
C LEU A 467 23.56 38.27 -6.03
N THR A 468 24.56 37.47 -5.72
CA THR A 468 24.79 36.17 -6.34
C THR A 468 24.60 35.08 -5.29
N ALA A 469 23.97 33.97 -5.65
CA ALA A 469 23.74 32.84 -4.76
C ALA A 469 24.15 31.53 -5.44
N GLU A 470 24.94 30.72 -4.75
CA GLU A 470 25.46 29.46 -5.29
C GLU A 470 25.34 28.32 -4.28
N ARG A 471 25.13 27.11 -4.81
CA ARG A 471 25.08 25.87 -4.02
C ARG A 471 26.50 25.46 -3.62
N LEU A 472 27.04 26.14 -2.63
CA LEU A 472 28.39 25.91 -2.14
C LEU A 472 28.44 26.01 -0.61
N TRP A 473 29.39 25.28 -0.04
CA TRP A 473 29.81 25.45 1.34
C TRP A 473 31.32 25.33 1.38
N GLU A 474 31.95 26.33 1.96
CA GLU A 474 33.39 26.42 2.18
C GLU A 474 33.66 26.38 3.68
N GLU A 475 34.69 25.64 4.07
CA GLU A 475 35.05 25.51 5.48
C GLU A 475 35.44 26.88 6.04
N PRO A 476 34.78 27.37 7.11
CA PRO A 476 34.98 28.73 7.60
C PRO A 476 36.25 28.90 8.46
N LYS A 477 37.16 27.92 8.46
CA LYS A 477 38.35 27.90 9.31
C LYS A 477 39.31 29.03 8.91
N ASN A 478 39.70 29.86 9.87
CA ASN A 478 40.55 31.06 9.68
C ASN A 478 39.96 32.11 8.73
N SER A 479 38.64 32.32 8.75
CA SER A 479 38.01 33.39 7.98
C SER A 479 38.49 34.78 8.45
N THR A 480 39.10 35.54 7.54
CA THR A 480 39.54 36.91 7.78
C THR A 480 38.64 37.88 7.03
N VAL A 481 38.16 38.92 7.70
CA VAL A 481 37.44 40.03 7.05
C VAL A 481 38.48 41.03 6.55
N PHE A 482 38.46 41.44 5.28
CA PHE A 482 39.59 42.17 4.67
C PHE A 482 39.37 43.67 4.52
N ASP A 483 38.12 44.13 4.52
CA ASP A 483 37.76 45.51 4.18
C ASP A 483 37.22 46.31 5.38
N THR A 484 37.38 47.64 5.36
CA THR A 484 36.72 48.55 6.33
C THR A 484 35.24 48.72 5.96
N THR A 485 34.33 48.81 6.95
CA THR A 485 32.86 48.86 6.73
C THR A 485 32.23 47.59 6.15
N THR A 486 32.62 46.43 6.67
CA THR A 486 32.23 45.11 6.15
C THR A 486 31.42 44.27 7.12
N THR A 487 30.61 43.36 6.57
CA THR A 487 29.97 42.33 7.39
C THR A 487 29.92 40.98 6.69
N GLY A 488 30.24 39.91 7.44
CA GLY A 488 30.09 38.52 7.03
C GLY A 488 29.06 37.76 7.86
N LEU A 489 28.48 36.71 7.30
CA LEU A 489 27.51 35.85 7.96
C LEU A 489 27.86 34.38 7.69
N ILE A 490 28.08 33.59 8.73
CA ILE A 490 28.29 32.14 8.62
C ILE A 490 27.31 31.41 9.51
N THR A 491 26.59 30.47 8.91
CA THR A 491 25.69 29.57 9.62
C THR A 491 26.14 28.12 9.39
N CYS A 492 26.31 27.36 10.47
CA CYS A 492 26.75 25.97 10.42
C CYS A 492 26.02 25.12 11.46
N ASN A 493 25.98 23.80 11.26
CA ASN A 493 25.31 22.90 12.21
C ASN A 493 26.13 22.79 13.49
N ASN A 494 27.39 22.41 13.35
CA ASN A 494 28.40 22.43 14.39
C ASN A 494 29.56 23.32 13.91
N GLU A 495 30.23 23.99 14.83
CA GLU A 495 31.44 24.75 14.49
C GLU A 495 32.62 23.82 14.11
N PRO A 496 33.55 24.31 13.26
CA PRO A 496 34.83 23.64 13.07
C PRO A 496 35.67 23.72 14.34
N GLU A 497 36.55 22.74 14.56
CA GLU A 497 37.54 22.81 15.65
C GLU A 497 38.42 24.06 15.50
N ASP A 498 38.48 24.89 16.55
CA ASP A 498 39.29 26.11 16.67
C ASP A 498 38.96 27.20 15.63
N LEU A 499 37.68 27.53 15.45
CA LEU A 499 37.25 28.64 14.60
C LEU A 499 37.86 29.98 15.07
N ARG A 500 38.69 30.59 14.21
CA ARG A 500 39.25 31.93 14.37
C ARG A 500 38.67 32.88 13.34
N ILE A 501 38.15 34.01 13.80
CA ILE A 501 37.67 35.10 12.96
C ILE A 501 38.52 36.34 13.25
N THR A 502 39.17 36.88 12.22
CA THR A 502 39.97 38.11 12.34
C THR A 502 39.19 39.28 11.74
N ILE A 503 39.05 40.35 12.50
CA ILE A 503 38.41 41.61 12.06
C ILE A 503 39.51 42.69 11.93
N PRO A 504 39.57 43.44 10.81
CA PRO A 504 40.63 44.42 10.58
C PRO A 504 40.41 45.63 11.49
N ASN A 505 41.49 46.11 12.12
CA ASN A 505 41.40 47.24 13.03
C ASN A 505 41.28 48.56 12.24
N SER A 506 40.24 49.36 12.52
CA SER A 506 40.09 50.67 11.90
C SER A 506 40.07 51.78 12.95
N HIS A 507 41.01 52.72 12.86
CA HIS A 507 41.11 53.87 13.76
C HIS A 507 40.08 54.98 13.46
N ASN A 508 39.22 54.81 12.45
CA ASN A 508 38.17 55.76 12.13
C ASN A 508 36.90 55.49 12.94
N ALA A 509 36.40 56.51 13.65
CA ALA A 509 35.18 56.39 14.47
C ALA A 509 33.90 56.09 13.64
N ASN A 510 33.94 56.31 12.33
CA ASN A 510 32.80 56.12 11.42
C ASN A 510 32.81 54.76 10.68
N THR A 511 33.81 53.90 10.92
CA THR A 511 33.87 52.57 10.29
C THR A 511 33.31 51.51 11.21
N VAL A 512 32.40 50.67 10.68
CA VAL A 512 31.82 49.55 11.41
C VAL A 512 32.09 48.25 10.67
N SER A 513 32.88 47.36 11.26
CA SER A 513 33.11 46.02 10.70
C SER A 513 32.50 44.98 11.61
N GLY A 514 31.86 43.93 11.09
CA GLY A 514 31.18 42.95 11.93
C GLY A 514 31.08 41.55 11.33
N PHE A 515 30.77 40.57 12.17
CA PHE A 515 30.63 39.18 11.76
C PHE A 515 29.51 38.51 12.55
N PHE A 516 28.60 37.84 11.85
CA PHE A 516 27.55 37.05 12.49
C PHE A 516 27.84 35.57 12.37
N PHE A 517 27.83 34.88 13.51
CA PHE A 517 27.95 33.44 13.59
C PHE A 517 26.67 32.83 14.17
N ASN A 518 26.16 31.77 13.54
CA ASN A 518 25.07 30.97 14.07
C ASN A 518 25.35 29.47 13.90
N GLY A 519 25.53 28.78 15.02
CA GLY A 519 25.80 27.34 15.03
C GLY A 519 25.84 26.77 16.45
N PHE A 520 25.97 25.45 16.52
CA PHE A 520 26.19 24.75 17.79
C PHE A 520 27.66 24.83 18.18
N VAL A 521 27.91 25.35 19.40
CA VAL A 521 29.24 25.60 19.94
C VAL A 521 29.62 24.48 20.92
N GLU A 522 30.58 23.62 20.54
CA GLU A 522 31.13 22.51 21.36
C GLU A 522 32.53 22.83 21.93
N LYS A 523 33.32 23.67 21.25
CA LYS A 523 34.69 24.12 21.56
C LYS A 523 34.75 25.66 21.60
N ASN A 524 35.95 26.22 21.72
CA ASN A 524 36.12 27.67 21.87
C ASN A 524 36.10 28.39 20.51
N VAL A 525 35.28 29.43 20.37
CA VAL A 525 35.33 30.38 19.25
C VAL A 525 36.17 31.59 19.66
N VAL A 526 37.14 31.96 18.83
CA VAL A 526 38.03 33.11 19.07
C VAL A 526 37.83 34.16 17.99
N VAL A 527 37.45 35.37 18.40
CA VAL A 527 37.35 36.54 17.51
C VAL A 527 38.43 37.55 17.93
N SER A 528 39.34 37.93 17.04
CA SER A 528 40.47 38.83 17.34
C SER A 528 40.59 40.00 16.38
N THR A 529 41.12 41.12 16.87
CA THR A 529 41.63 42.23 16.07
C THR A 529 43.15 42.07 15.85
N GLU A 530 43.73 42.74 14.86
CA GLU A 530 45.15 42.57 14.44
C GLU A 530 46.20 42.99 15.49
N LEU A 531 45.83 43.72 16.54
CA LEU A 531 46.74 44.09 17.64
C LEU A 531 46.48 43.14 18.81
N LEU A 532 47.54 42.48 19.33
CA LEU A 532 47.44 41.45 20.37
C LEU A 532 48.23 41.85 21.62
N GLU A 533 47.59 42.43 22.65
CA GLU A 533 48.20 42.58 23.99
C GLU A 533 47.24 42.36 25.20
N GLN A 534 45.91 42.40 25.07
CA GLN A 534 44.96 42.18 26.20
C GLN A 534 43.76 41.24 25.91
N SER A 535 43.51 40.31 26.83
CA SER A 535 42.46 39.28 26.75
C SER A 535 41.26 39.53 27.65
N ILE A 536 40.05 39.25 27.15
CA ILE A 536 38.85 39.10 27.98
C ILE A 536 38.20 37.75 27.66
N THR A 537 38.32 36.80 28.58
CA THR A 537 37.52 35.56 28.58
C THR A 537 36.25 35.80 29.39
N LYS A 538 35.07 35.70 28.77
CA LYS A 538 33.77 35.77 29.48
C LYS A 538 32.96 34.50 29.24
N SER A 539 32.49 33.87 30.32
CA SER A 539 31.41 32.88 30.26
C SER A 539 30.08 33.60 29.99
N ILE A 540 29.18 33.03 29.19
CA ILE A 540 27.94 33.69 28.77
C ILE A 540 26.88 33.61 29.90
N PRO A 541 26.43 34.73 30.52
CA PRO A 541 25.18 34.77 31.26
C PRO A 541 24.04 35.25 30.32
N ARG A 542 22.79 34.99 30.68
CA ARG A 542 21.61 35.44 29.89
C ARG A 542 21.55 36.99 29.84
N GLY A 543 21.89 37.61 28.70
CA GLY A 543 21.72 39.06 28.46
C GLY A 543 22.70 39.67 27.45
N HIS A 544 22.51 40.97 27.13
CA HIS A 544 23.46 41.76 26.33
C HIS A 544 24.78 41.94 27.08
N ILE A 545 25.92 41.67 26.44
CA ILE A 545 27.24 41.94 27.00
C ILE A 545 27.79 43.20 26.36
N TYR A 546 27.68 44.33 27.06
CA TYR A 546 28.44 45.53 26.72
C TYR A 546 29.86 45.38 27.27
N ILE A 547 30.86 45.39 26.41
CA ILE A 547 32.27 45.44 26.79
C ILE A 547 32.73 46.89 26.56
N ASN A 548 32.77 47.68 27.62
CA ASN A 548 33.19 49.09 27.58
C ASN A 548 34.72 49.28 27.61
N ASN A 549 35.50 48.19 27.57
CA ASN A 549 36.96 48.27 27.52
C ASN A 549 37.46 47.80 26.15
N PRO A 550 38.43 48.50 25.54
CA PRO A 550 39.08 48.01 24.33
C PRO A 550 39.73 46.65 24.66
N ALA A 551 39.27 45.60 23.99
CA ALA A 551 39.79 44.25 24.17
C ALA A 551 40.20 43.72 22.81
N ASP A 552 41.40 43.15 22.74
CA ASP A 552 42.04 42.76 21.48
C ASP A 552 41.47 41.46 20.90
N TYR A 553 40.93 40.57 21.75
CA TYR A 553 40.17 39.39 21.34
C TYR A 553 39.08 38.99 22.34
N ILE A 554 38.00 38.39 21.84
CA ILE A 554 36.90 37.79 22.59
C ILE A 554 36.94 36.28 22.39
N GLN A 555 37.05 35.53 23.50
CA GLN A 555 36.92 34.07 23.51
C GLN A 555 35.58 33.69 24.11
N ILE A 556 34.76 32.95 23.36
CA ILE A 556 33.53 32.34 23.86
C ILE A 556 33.87 30.94 24.38
N SER A 557 33.63 30.67 25.67
CA SER A 557 33.88 29.37 26.29
C SER A 557 32.61 28.65 26.74
N GLN A 558 32.64 27.33 26.57
CA GLN A 558 31.74 26.27 27.05
C GLN A 558 30.43 26.71 27.72
N SER A 559 29.36 26.72 26.93
CA SER A 559 28.01 26.40 27.39
C SER A 559 27.27 25.73 26.24
N SER A 560 26.76 24.51 26.43
CA SER A 560 26.12 23.74 25.36
C SER A 560 24.85 24.43 24.84
N GLY A 561 24.81 24.79 23.56
CA GLY A 561 23.67 25.49 22.95
C GLY A 561 23.90 25.97 21.52
N VAL A 562 22.81 26.32 20.84
CA VAL A 562 22.84 27.05 19.55
C VAL A 562 22.88 28.54 19.88
N TYR A 563 23.90 29.25 19.41
CA TYR A 563 24.08 30.67 19.66
C TYR A 563 24.09 31.44 18.33
N GLY A 564 23.27 32.49 18.23
CA GLY A 564 23.42 33.55 17.25
C GLY A 564 24.15 34.72 17.90
N VAL A 565 25.41 34.95 17.52
CA VAL A 565 26.22 36.05 18.05
C VAL A 565 26.66 36.94 16.90
N GLN A 566 26.35 38.23 17.00
CA GLN A 566 26.87 39.27 16.13
C GLN A 566 28.03 39.98 16.84
N PHE A 567 29.20 39.98 16.21
CA PHE A 567 30.34 40.78 16.62
C PHE A 567 30.41 42.04 15.75
N PHE A 568 30.75 43.19 16.33
CA PHE A 568 31.02 44.40 15.57
C PHE A 568 32.08 45.24 16.24
N GLN A 569 32.90 45.90 15.42
CA GLN A 569 33.92 46.84 15.81
C GLN A 569 33.49 48.24 15.36
N ILE A 570 33.52 49.21 16.28
CA ILE A 570 33.29 50.64 15.99
C ILE A 570 34.53 51.40 16.47
N GLY A 571 35.29 51.99 15.55
CA GLY A 571 36.62 52.53 15.86
C GLY A 571 37.53 51.45 16.45
N SER A 572 38.19 51.75 17.58
CA SER A 572 39.09 50.80 18.29
C SER A 572 38.38 49.87 19.28
N CYS A 573 37.05 49.87 19.35
CA CYS A 573 36.29 49.11 20.35
C CYS A 573 35.54 47.92 19.72
N LEU A 574 35.68 46.73 20.32
CA LEU A 574 35.02 45.49 19.89
C LEU A 574 33.78 45.20 20.78
N PHE A 575 32.65 44.92 20.15
CA PHE A 575 31.35 44.71 20.78
C PHE A 575 30.72 43.37 20.34
N SER A 576 29.81 42.82 21.16
CA SER A 576 29.01 41.65 20.81
C SER A 576 27.54 41.78 21.23
N VAL A 577 26.62 41.28 20.40
CA VAL A 577 25.18 41.24 20.66
C VAL A 577 24.65 39.83 20.41
N GLN A 578 23.92 39.29 21.39
CA GLN A 578 23.25 37.99 21.29
C GLN A 578 21.81 38.18 20.79
N ILE A 579 21.42 37.43 19.75
CA ILE A 579 20.02 37.31 19.30
C ILE A 579 19.49 35.95 19.78
N MET A 580 18.55 35.94 20.74
CA MET A 580 18.03 34.69 21.33
C MET A 580 17.02 33.99 20.42
N THR A 581 17.18 32.68 20.16
CA THR A 581 16.06 31.78 19.83
C THR A 581 15.71 30.93 21.07
N ARG A 582 14.47 31.02 21.56
CA ARG A 582 14.07 30.37 22.83
C ARG A 582 14.06 28.84 22.72
N HIS A 583 14.55 28.19 23.78
CA HIS A 583 14.49 26.75 24.05
C HIS A 583 13.07 26.18 23.87
N GLY A 584 12.95 25.04 23.17
CA GLY A 584 11.68 24.31 23.08
C GLY A 584 11.14 23.97 24.46
N LYS A 585 9.84 24.16 24.68
CA LYS A 585 9.18 23.84 25.97
C LYS A 585 9.40 22.34 26.28
N ASN A 586 9.87 22.04 27.50
CA ASN A 586 10.12 20.69 27.98
C ASN A 586 8.87 19.78 27.82
N CYS A 587 9.08 18.54 27.34
CA CYS A 587 8.07 17.50 27.12
C CYS A 587 7.41 16.93 28.39
N THR A 588 7.65 17.49 29.58
CA THR A 588 7.14 16.91 30.85
C THR A 588 5.85 17.54 31.37
N ALA A 589 5.34 18.60 30.75
CA ALA A 589 4.06 19.23 31.10
C ALA A 589 2.95 18.98 30.06
N SER A 590 3.25 18.27 28.97
CA SER A 590 2.26 17.73 28.04
C SER A 590 1.93 16.31 28.46
N SER A 591 0.70 15.86 28.21
CA SER A 591 0.35 14.44 28.36
C SER A 591 1.42 13.57 27.70
N VAL A 592 1.82 12.49 28.41
CA VAL A 592 2.87 11.52 28.01
C VAL A 592 2.72 11.06 26.56
N TYR A 593 1.49 11.07 26.05
CA TYR A 593 1.22 11.02 24.62
C TYR A 593 0.81 12.39 24.07
N SER A 594 1.59 12.89 23.13
CA SER A 594 1.17 13.94 22.21
C SER A 594 -0.07 13.49 21.42
N TYR A 595 -0.84 14.45 20.91
CA TYR A 595 -1.96 14.16 20.01
C TYR A 595 -1.55 13.26 18.83
N HIS A 596 -0.33 13.44 18.31
CA HIS A 596 0.22 12.65 17.21
C HIS A 596 0.52 11.21 17.64
N GLU A 597 1.03 10.99 18.84
CA GLU A 597 1.28 9.64 19.35
C GLU A 597 -0.03 8.91 19.66
N ARG A 598 -1.04 9.58 20.24
CA ARG A 598 -2.39 8.99 20.39
C ARG A 598 -3.01 8.60 19.05
N LYS A 599 -2.82 9.45 18.04
CA LYS A 599 -3.34 9.17 16.68
C LYS A 599 -2.57 8.04 16.00
N ARG A 600 -1.25 7.94 16.23
CA ARG A 600 -0.40 6.84 15.75
C ARG A 600 -0.78 5.53 16.41
N ASP A 601 -0.98 5.55 17.73
CA ASP A 601 -1.35 4.37 18.50
C ASP A 601 -2.79 3.93 18.18
N ALA A 602 -3.76 4.84 18.06
CA ALA A 602 -5.10 4.51 17.56
C ALA A 602 -5.08 3.92 16.13
N LYS A 603 -4.15 4.36 15.28
CA LYS A 603 -3.95 3.80 13.93
C LYS A 603 -3.32 2.40 13.97
N ALA A 604 -2.36 2.16 14.86
CA ALA A 604 -1.63 0.89 14.99
C ALA A 604 -2.42 -0.17 15.76
N SER A 605 -2.96 0.21 16.92
CA SER A 605 -3.69 -0.66 17.85
C SER A 605 -5.13 -0.95 17.39
N GLY A 606 -5.68 -0.12 16.51
CA GLY A 606 -7.00 -0.34 15.92
C GLY A 606 -8.19 -0.02 16.84
N TYR A 607 -7.96 0.53 18.03
CA TYR A 607 -9.00 0.96 18.98
C TYR A 607 -9.24 2.48 18.91
N GLY A 608 -10.45 2.93 19.26
CA GLY A 608 -10.84 4.35 19.29
C GLY A 608 -11.52 4.89 18.01
N THR A 609 -12.00 6.14 18.08
CA THR A 609 -12.70 6.79 16.96
C THR A 609 -11.73 7.43 15.96
N LEU A 610 -11.73 6.96 14.72
CA LEU A 610 -10.93 7.55 13.64
C LEU A 610 -11.75 8.56 12.86
N HIS A 611 -11.20 9.77 12.73
CA HIS A 611 -11.71 10.81 11.85
C HIS A 611 -10.76 10.96 10.66
N ALA A 612 -11.26 10.69 9.47
CA ALA A 612 -10.51 10.88 8.22
C ALA A 612 -11.31 11.77 7.27
N ARG A 613 -10.64 12.73 6.64
CA ARG A 613 -11.21 13.46 5.51
C ARG A 613 -11.00 12.61 4.26
N LEU A 614 -12.08 12.19 3.63
CA LEU A 614 -11.99 11.40 2.40
C LEU A 614 -11.66 12.31 1.20
N GLY A 615 -10.82 11.82 0.28
CA GLY A 615 -10.48 12.55 -0.94
C GLY A 615 -11.63 12.54 -1.94
N ALA A 616 -11.52 13.36 -3.01
CA ALA A 616 -12.49 13.36 -4.09
C ALA A 616 -12.63 11.97 -4.75
N ASP A 617 -11.52 11.22 -4.82
CA ASP A 617 -11.48 9.86 -5.39
C ASP A 617 -12.30 8.83 -4.58
N SER A 618 -12.60 9.13 -3.31
CA SER A 618 -13.46 8.30 -2.47
C SER A 618 -14.96 8.57 -2.66
N ILE A 619 -15.30 9.59 -3.47
CA ILE A 619 -16.68 9.99 -3.71
C ILE A 619 -17.09 9.54 -5.11
N LYS A 620 -18.17 8.76 -5.18
CA LYS A 620 -18.78 8.33 -6.44
C LYS A 620 -19.07 9.52 -7.37
N GLU A 621 -18.65 9.44 -8.63
CA GLU A 621 -18.99 10.42 -9.65
C GLU A 621 -20.49 10.34 -10.05
N PHE A 622 -21.06 11.46 -10.51
CA PHE A 622 -22.50 11.59 -10.76
C PHE A 622 -23.03 10.67 -11.87
N HIS A 623 -22.20 10.29 -12.84
CA HIS A 623 -22.56 9.43 -13.98
C HIS A 623 -22.27 7.93 -13.75
N CYS A 624 -21.72 7.58 -12.59
CA CYS A 624 -21.41 6.18 -12.24
C CYS A 624 -22.62 5.45 -11.66
N CYS A 625 -22.58 4.12 -11.72
CA CYS A 625 -23.59 3.24 -11.13
C CYS A 625 -23.42 3.17 -9.61
N SER A 626 -24.51 3.30 -8.88
CA SER A 626 -24.53 3.20 -7.41
C SER A 626 -24.25 1.77 -6.88
N LEU A 627 -24.34 0.73 -7.71
CA LEU A 627 -24.00 -0.64 -7.31
C LEU A 627 -22.57 -1.03 -7.69
N THR A 628 -22.16 -0.77 -8.93
CA THR A 628 -20.86 -1.22 -9.46
C THR A 628 -19.76 -0.17 -9.32
N LEU A 629 -20.11 1.09 -9.00
CA LEU A 629 -19.20 2.24 -8.95
C LEU A 629 -18.45 2.53 -10.28
N GLN A 630 -18.84 1.87 -11.37
CA GLN A 630 -18.32 2.08 -12.72
C GLN A 630 -19.20 3.08 -13.49
N PRO A 631 -18.65 3.77 -14.51
CA PRO A 631 -19.44 4.59 -15.42
C PRO A 631 -20.60 3.79 -16.03
N CYS A 632 -21.82 4.32 -15.95
CA CYS A 632 -23.00 3.63 -16.47
C CYS A 632 -22.94 3.53 -18.00
N ARG A 633 -23.27 2.35 -18.55
CA ARG A 633 -23.50 2.17 -20.00
C ARG A 633 -24.91 2.59 -20.37
N GLN A 634 -25.90 2.07 -19.65
CA GLN A 634 -27.31 2.43 -19.78
C GLN A 634 -27.80 2.95 -18.42
N PRO A 635 -27.61 4.26 -18.15
CA PRO A 635 -27.98 4.82 -16.86
C PRO A 635 -29.50 4.84 -16.69
N VAL A 636 -29.96 4.32 -15.57
CA VAL A 636 -31.35 4.40 -15.11
C VAL A 636 -31.39 5.08 -13.75
N ILE A 637 -32.38 5.94 -13.53
CA ILE A 637 -32.57 6.68 -12.30
C ILE A 637 -33.81 6.18 -11.55
N THR A 638 -33.70 6.14 -10.22
CA THR A 638 -34.82 5.88 -9.32
C THR A 638 -35.58 7.16 -8.99
N PRO A 639 -36.84 7.10 -8.53
CA PRO A 639 -37.59 8.29 -8.11
C PRO A 639 -36.94 9.08 -6.96
N HIS A 640 -35.98 8.47 -6.27
CA HIS A 640 -35.23 9.09 -5.17
C HIS A 640 -33.88 9.69 -5.61
N GLY A 641 -33.56 9.68 -6.90
CA GLY A 641 -32.38 10.36 -7.45
C GLY A 641 -31.10 9.53 -7.47
N TYR A 642 -31.15 8.21 -7.27
CA TYR A 642 -29.99 7.33 -7.43
C TYR A 642 -29.90 6.75 -8.84
N ILE A 643 -28.72 6.85 -9.45
CA ILE A 643 -28.39 6.30 -10.76
C ILE A 643 -27.78 4.90 -10.64
N TYR A 644 -28.28 3.97 -11.43
CA TYR A 644 -27.77 2.61 -11.59
C TYR A 644 -27.53 2.28 -13.06
N ASP A 645 -26.74 1.26 -13.33
CA ASP A 645 -26.73 0.62 -14.64
C ASP A 645 -27.92 -0.35 -14.73
N LYS A 646 -28.63 -0.34 -15.86
CA LYS A 646 -29.87 -1.09 -16.07
C LYS A 646 -29.70 -2.58 -15.80
N GLN A 647 -28.58 -3.17 -16.26
CA GLN A 647 -28.26 -4.58 -16.03
C GLN A 647 -28.07 -4.89 -14.54
N ALA A 648 -27.26 -4.08 -13.84
CA ALA A 648 -26.89 -4.31 -12.44
C ALA A 648 -28.09 -4.20 -11.49
N ILE A 649 -28.99 -3.23 -11.70
CA ILE A 649 -30.17 -3.08 -10.85
C ILE A 649 -31.18 -4.21 -11.07
N LEU A 650 -31.36 -4.66 -12.32
CA LEU A 650 -32.25 -5.79 -12.62
C LEU A 650 -31.75 -7.09 -12.01
N GLU A 651 -30.45 -7.35 -12.06
CA GLU A 651 -29.83 -8.51 -11.42
C GLU A 651 -30.04 -8.49 -9.89
N ASN A 652 -29.87 -7.33 -9.26
CA ASN A 652 -30.13 -7.18 -7.82
C ASN A 652 -31.61 -7.43 -7.47
N ILE A 653 -32.54 -6.92 -8.27
CA ILE A 653 -33.99 -7.17 -8.08
C ILE A 653 -34.30 -8.68 -8.19
N LEU A 654 -33.68 -9.38 -9.14
CA LEU A 654 -33.82 -10.83 -9.27
C LEU A 654 -33.23 -11.57 -8.07
N ALA A 655 -32.06 -11.16 -7.58
CA ALA A 655 -31.43 -11.73 -6.39
C ALA A 655 -32.30 -11.55 -5.14
N GLN A 656 -32.88 -10.36 -4.92
CA GLN A 656 -33.80 -10.10 -3.81
C GLN A 656 -35.05 -10.98 -3.88
N LYS A 657 -35.64 -11.17 -5.07
CA LYS A 657 -36.79 -12.06 -5.25
C LYS A 657 -36.45 -13.53 -4.98
N LYS A 658 -35.26 -13.97 -5.39
CA LYS A 658 -34.76 -15.33 -5.11
C LYS A 658 -34.55 -15.55 -3.61
N GLU A 659 -33.96 -14.58 -2.93
CA GLU A 659 -33.74 -14.63 -1.48
C GLU A 659 -35.05 -14.57 -0.70
N TYR A 660 -36.01 -13.77 -1.14
CA TYR A 660 -37.37 -13.77 -0.60
C TYR A 660 -38.01 -15.15 -0.71
N ALA A 661 -37.95 -15.80 -1.88
CA ALA A 661 -38.48 -17.15 -2.07
C ALA A 661 -37.78 -18.19 -1.18
N ARG A 662 -36.46 -18.05 -0.96
CA ARG A 662 -35.70 -18.91 -0.04
C ARG A 662 -36.15 -18.73 1.41
N LYS A 663 -36.26 -17.48 1.89
CA LYS A 663 -36.71 -17.16 3.24
C LYS A 663 -38.16 -17.58 3.48
N MET A 664 -39.04 -17.43 2.49
CA MET A 664 -40.43 -17.91 2.56
C MET A 664 -40.50 -19.43 2.74
N LYS A 665 -39.70 -20.22 2.01
CA LYS A 665 -39.68 -21.68 2.18
C LYS A 665 -39.21 -22.11 3.58
N ILE A 666 -38.23 -21.40 4.14
CA ILE A 666 -37.75 -21.67 5.51
C ILE A 666 -38.84 -21.32 6.52
N TYR A 667 -39.53 -20.19 6.33
CA TYR A 667 -40.65 -19.77 7.16
C TYR A 667 -41.83 -20.77 7.09
N GLU A 668 -42.20 -21.23 5.89
CA GLU A 668 -43.23 -22.26 5.70
C GLU A 668 -42.88 -23.56 6.41
N LYS A 669 -41.61 -24.01 6.32
CA LYS A 669 -41.13 -25.18 7.04
C LYS A 669 -41.21 -25.00 8.57
N GLN A 670 -40.81 -23.83 9.07
CA GLN A 670 -40.90 -23.50 10.50
C GLN A 670 -42.35 -23.46 10.99
N CYS A 671 -43.27 -22.88 10.22
CA CYS A 671 -44.69 -22.88 10.57
C CYS A 671 -45.28 -24.29 10.62
N LEU A 672 -44.90 -25.17 9.68
CA LEU A 672 -45.36 -26.56 9.64
C LEU A 672 -44.83 -27.38 10.83
N GLU A 673 -43.56 -27.20 11.20
CA GLU A 673 -42.99 -27.81 12.40
C GLU A 673 -43.70 -27.33 13.67
N GLU A 674 -43.92 -26.02 13.83
CA GLU A 674 -44.63 -25.46 14.99
C GLU A 674 -46.09 -25.94 15.07
N GLN A 675 -46.75 -26.17 13.94
CA GLN A 675 -48.10 -26.71 13.88
C GLN A 675 -48.12 -28.20 14.31
N SER A 676 -47.16 -28.99 13.84
CA SER A 676 -47.03 -30.41 14.24
C SER A 676 -46.68 -30.59 15.72
N GLU A 677 -45.92 -29.66 16.32
CA GLU A 677 -45.62 -29.67 17.75
C GLU A 677 -46.84 -29.31 18.59
N LYS A 678 -47.63 -28.33 18.15
CA LYS A 678 -48.90 -27.97 18.80
C LYS A 678 -49.92 -29.11 18.75
N ASP A 679 -50.01 -29.80 17.62
CA ASP A 679 -50.92 -30.95 17.47
C ASP A 679 -50.50 -32.08 18.43
N LYS A 680 -49.22 -32.44 18.47
CA LYS A 680 -48.68 -33.44 19.42
C LYS A 680 -48.88 -33.03 20.90
N ALA A 681 -48.70 -31.75 21.21
CA ALA A 681 -48.93 -31.25 22.57
C ALA A 681 -50.42 -31.32 22.95
N SER A 682 -51.32 -30.98 22.02
CA SER A 682 -52.77 -31.09 22.23
C SER A 682 -53.20 -32.56 22.41
N GLU A 683 -52.64 -33.49 21.64
CA GLU A 683 -52.86 -34.92 21.79
C GLU A 683 -52.35 -35.42 23.15
N ALA A 684 -51.13 -35.05 23.57
CA ALA A 684 -50.58 -35.39 24.88
C ALA A 684 -51.42 -34.85 26.05
N ASP A 685 -51.99 -33.64 25.91
CA ASP A 685 -52.92 -33.07 26.88
C ASP A 685 -54.24 -33.84 26.94
N THR A 686 -54.78 -34.27 25.80
CA THR A 686 -56.00 -35.10 25.78
C THR A 686 -55.76 -36.48 26.40
N ILE A 687 -54.60 -37.09 26.14
CA ILE A 687 -54.19 -38.37 26.73
C ILE A 687 -54.02 -38.22 28.25
N SER A 688 -53.39 -37.13 28.70
CA SER A 688 -53.23 -36.84 30.13
C SER A 688 -54.57 -36.59 30.84
N LYS A 689 -55.52 -35.92 30.17
CA LYS A 689 -56.89 -35.73 30.69
C LYS A 689 -57.66 -37.06 30.75
N LYS A 690 -57.55 -37.91 29.73
CA LYS A 690 -58.14 -39.26 29.74
C LYS A 690 -57.57 -40.13 30.86
N ASN A 691 -56.26 -40.07 31.08
CA ASN A 691 -55.60 -40.79 32.17
C ASN A 691 -56.01 -40.25 33.56
N LYS A 692 -56.20 -38.94 33.72
CA LYS A 692 -56.76 -38.37 34.95
C LYS A 692 -58.22 -38.78 35.17
N PHE A 693 -59.01 -38.89 34.11
CA PHE A 693 -60.39 -39.34 34.17
C PHE A 693 -60.49 -40.83 34.55
N SER A 694 -59.64 -41.70 33.98
CA SER A 694 -59.61 -43.13 34.32
C SER A 694 -59.18 -43.40 35.76
N VAL A 695 -58.31 -42.56 36.32
CA VAL A 695 -57.92 -42.61 37.74
C VAL A 695 -59.07 -42.18 38.67
N ILE A 696 -59.92 -41.25 38.23
CA ILE A 696 -61.12 -40.84 38.98
C ILE A 696 -62.20 -41.94 38.93
N GLU A 697 -62.40 -42.61 37.79
CA GLU A 697 -63.37 -43.71 37.67
C GLU A 697 -62.95 -44.97 38.45
N SER A 698 -61.66 -45.17 38.71
CA SER A 698 -61.15 -46.33 39.46
C SER A 698 -61.22 -46.19 40.99
N THR A 699 -61.82 -45.11 41.51
CA THR A 699 -62.13 -44.96 42.94
C THR A 699 -63.64 -44.76 43.18
N PRO A 700 -64.41 -45.84 43.40
CA PRO A 700 -65.82 -45.71 43.76
C PRO A 700 -65.93 -45.50 45.26
N SER A 701 -66.28 -44.28 45.69
CA SER A 701 -67.16 -43.98 46.85
C SER A 701 -66.90 -42.56 47.39
N ARG A 702 -67.75 -41.58 47.04
CA ARG A 702 -68.70 -41.01 48.00
C ARG A 702 -69.56 -39.88 47.41
N THR A 703 -70.83 -40.00 47.78
CA THR A 703 -71.96 -39.10 47.67
C THR A 703 -71.82 -37.85 48.56
N GLY A 704 -72.52 -36.77 48.19
CA GLY A 704 -73.04 -35.79 49.16
C GLY A 704 -72.60 -34.34 48.98
N VAL A 705 -73.44 -33.58 48.26
CA VAL A 705 -73.97 -32.22 48.55
C VAL A 705 -73.14 -31.31 49.49
N SER A 706 -72.70 -30.15 48.99
CA SER A 706 -73.20 -28.80 49.38
C SER A 706 -72.21 -27.68 49.00
N ASP A 707 -72.73 -26.71 48.28
CA ASP A 707 -72.57 -25.27 48.49
C ASP A 707 -71.32 -24.46 48.09
N VAL A 708 -71.56 -23.66 47.03
CA VAL A 708 -71.42 -22.18 46.93
C VAL A 708 -70.06 -21.48 47.12
N LYS A 709 -69.50 -20.99 46.00
CA LYS A 709 -69.16 -19.57 45.68
C LYS A 709 -68.45 -19.56 44.31
N ALA A 710 -69.07 -19.21 43.18
CA ALA A 710 -69.56 -17.90 42.71
C ALA A 710 -68.48 -16.80 42.60
N LEU A 711 -68.23 -16.39 41.33
CA LEU A 711 -67.85 -15.05 40.84
C LEU A 711 -66.48 -14.49 41.31
N SER A 712 -65.72 -13.66 40.59
CA SER A 712 -66.01 -12.59 39.62
C SER A 712 -64.64 -12.11 39.07
N SER A 713 -64.48 -11.87 37.77
CA SER A 713 -64.32 -10.54 37.11
C SER A 713 -63.27 -9.56 37.68
N GLU A 714 -62.76 -8.75 36.74
CA GLU A 714 -61.99 -7.49 36.88
C GLU A 714 -60.45 -7.63 36.88
N SER A 715 -59.75 -7.18 35.84
CA SER A 715 -59.51 -5.80 35.36
C SER A 715 -58.68 -4.95 36.32
N GLY A 716 -57.58 -4.40 35.81
CA GLY A 716 -57.01 -3.16 36.32
C GLY A 716 -55.58 -3.23 36.88
N SER A 717 -54.69 -2.55 36.17
CA SER A 717 -53.79 -1.54 36.76
C SER A 717 -52.48 -1.98 37.41
N LEU A 718 -51.39 -1.66 36.68
CA LEU A 718 -50.23 -0.87 37.12
C LEU A 718 -49.83 -0.98 38.60
N LYS A 719 -48.62 -1.51 38.85
CA LYS A 719 -47.53 -0.79 39.56
C LYS A 719 -46.26 -1.66 39.62
N ARG A 720 -45.17 -1.13 39.06
CA ARG A 720 -43.82 -1.33 39.61
C ARG A 720 -43.73 -0.51 40.90
N PRO A 721 -42.98 -0.97 41.92
CA PRO A 721 -41.61 -0.48 42.00
C PRO A 721 -40.56 -1.55 42.38
N SER A 722 -39.35 -1.14 42.07
CA SER A 722 -38.02 -1.70 42.34
C SER A 722 -37.74 -2.20 43.76
N GLY A 723 -36.87 -3.22 43.85
CA GLY A 723 -35.69 -3.14 44.72
C GLY A 723 -35.49 -4.26 45.75
N VAL A 724 -34.47 -5.09 45.47
CA VAL A 724 -33.58 -5.82 46.42
C VAL A 724 -33.95 -7.24 46.87
N ILE A 725 -33.37 -8.20 46.14
CA ILE A 725 -32.53 -9.35 46.57
C ILE A 725 -32.84 -10.01 47.93
N SER A 726 -33.33 -11.26 47.90
CA SER A 726 -32.66 -12.40 48.55
C SER A 726 -33.25 -13.75 48.08
N SER A 727 -32.48 -14.79 48.34
CA SER A 727 -32.42 -16.13 47.78
C SER A 727 -33.39 -17.16 48.38
N GLU A 728 -34.02 -17.98 47.53
CA GLU A 728 -34.51 -19.32 47.87
C GLU A 728 -34.32 -20.22 46.63
N ILE A 729 -33.18 -20.91 46.50
CA ILE A 729 -32.89 -22.30 46.90
C ILE A 729 -33.92 -23.31 46.34
N ALA A 730 -33.42 -24.06 45.36
CA ALA A 730 -34.05 -25.18 44.70
C ALA A 730 -34.56 -26.26 45.66
N ALA A 731 -35.82 -26.66 45.47
CA ALA A 731 -36.40 -27.81 46.13
C ALA A 731 -35.78 -29.12 45.59
N LYS A 732 -35.02 -29.78 46.46
CA LYS A 732 -34.58 -31.18 46.43
C LYS A 732 -35.66 -32.12 45.85
N VAL A 733 -35.37 -32.77 44.74
CA VAL A 733 -35.93 -34.10 44.43
C VAL A 733 -35.08 -35.12 45.18
N LYS A 734 -35.67 -35.72 46.22
CA LYS A 734 -35.13 -36.89 46.94
C LYS A 734 -35.08 -38.06 45.94
N ALA A 735 -33.87 -38.52 45.63
CA ALA A 735 -33.65 -39.84 45.06
C ALA A 735 -33.75 -40.88 46.19
N THR A 736 -34.71 -41.80 46.10
CA THR A 736 -34.72 -43.05 46.85
C THR A 736 -34.18 -44.16 45.96
N GLY A 737 -33.21 -44.90 46.48
CA GLY A 737 -32.21 -45.73 45.80
C GLY A 737 -32.70 -46.78 44.79
N ASN A 738 -31.81 -47.10 43.84
CA ASN A 738 -31.04 -48.34 43.96
C ASN A 738 -29.63 -48.13 43.40
N GLU A 739 -28.63 -48.65 44.12
CA GLU A 739 -27.21 -48.52 43.81
C GLU A 739 -26.84 -49.43 42.62
N GLY A 740 -26.28 -48.83 41.56
CA GLY A 740 -25.70 -49.57 40.44
C GLY A 740 -26.03 -49.02 39.06
N ASP A 741 -25.63 -47.78 38.77
CA ASP A 741 -25.18 -47.35 37.43
C ASP A 741 -24.73 -45.88 37.50
N MET A 742 -23.48 -45.68 37.89
CA MET A 742 -22.81 -44.37 37.77
C MET A 742 -22.38 -44.16 36.32
N SER A 743 -23.25 -43.60 35.48
CA SER A 743 -22.89 -42.64 34.42
C SER A 743 -24.10 -42.33 33.54
N ASN A 744 -24.68 -41.13 33.69
CA ASN A 744 -25.56 -40.53 32.69
C ASN A 744 -24.76 -39.89 31.52
N MET A 745 -23.47 -40.22 31.38
CA MET A 745 -22.55 -39.71 30.35
C MET A 745 -22.07 -40.84 29.43
N ARG A 746 -22.95 -41.40 28.60
CA ARG A 746 -22.51 -42.16 27.42
C ARG A 746 -23.33 -41.78 26.20
N GLY A 747 -22.63 -41.42 25.12
CA GLY A 747 -23.19 -41.01 23.82
C GLY A 747 -23.06 -39.51 23.53
N ASP A 748 -23.45 -39.11 22.30
CA ASP A 748 -23.35 -37.78 21.67
C ASP A 748 -24.00 -36.60 22.41
N LYS A 749 -24.35 -36.74 23.69
CA LYS A 749 -24.92 -35.71 24.57
C LYS A 749 -23.88 -35.02 25.47
N SER A 750 -22.60 -35.39 25.40
CA SER A 750 -21.52 -34.74 26.16
C SER A 750 -21.18 -33.33 25.64
N THR A 751 -21.60 -32.98 24.43
CA THR A 751 -21.35 -31.68 23.79
C THR A 751 -22.44 -30.63 24.03
N SER A 752 -23.57 -30.99 24.66
CA SER A 752 -24.71 -30.08 24.90
C SER A 752 -24.92 -29.78 26.38
N LEU A 753 -23.88 -29.34 27.08
CA LEU A 753 -24.08 -28.71 28.38
C LEU A 753 -24.58 -27.28 28.15
N PRO A 754 -25.67 -26.85 28.82
CA PRO A 754 -26.16 -25.50 28.70
C PRO A 754 -25.06 -24.53 29.14
N SER A 755 -24.62 -23.67 28.23
CA SER A 755 -23.57 -22.70 28.50
C SER A 755 -24.12 -21.32 28.27
N PHE A 756 -24.04 -20.49 29.32
CA PHE A 756 -24.54 -19.13 29.29
C PHE A 756 -23.85 -18.26 28.23
N TRP A 757 -22.57 -18.56 27.93
CA TRP A 757 -21.72 -17.82 27.00
C TRP A 757 -21.88 -18.20 25.54
N ILE A 758 -22.56 -19.31 25.23
CA ILE A 758 -22.81 -19.75 23.86
C ILE A 758 -24.30 -19.51 23.59
N PRO A 759 -24.66 -18.55 22.70
CA PRO A 759 -26.06 -18.16 22.46
C PRO A 759 -26.99 -19.33 22.10
N GLU A 760 -26.47 -20.34 21.40
CA GLU A 760 -27.21 -21.54 20.98
C GLU A 760 -27.47 -22.54 22.13
N LEU A 761 -26.67 -22.50 23.19
CA LEU A 761 -26.76 -23.41 24.35
C LEU A 761 -27.25 -22.70 25.61
N ASN A 762 -27.70 -21.45 25.50
CA ASN A 762 -28.24 -20.71 26.63
C ASN A 762 -29.70 -21.16 26.87
N PRO A 763 -30.04 -21.69 28.07
CA PRO A 763 -31.39 -22.17 28.38
C PRO A 763 -32.46 -21.06 28.37
N THR A 764 -32.05 -19.79 28.38
CA THR A 764 -32.95 -18.62 28.30
C THR A 764 -33.14 -18.12 26.87
N ALA A 765 -32.28 -18.51 25.93
CA ALA A 765 -32.34 -18.08 24.54
C ALA A 765 -33.35 -18.94 23.79
N ALA A 766 -34.61 -18.49 23.72
CA ALA A 766 -35.55 -19.04 22.75
C ALA A 766 -34.96 -18.87 21.34
N ALA A 767 -34.88 -19.97 20.57
CA ALA A 767 -34.45 -19.92 19.17
C ALA A 767 -35.21 -18.80 18.44
N SER A 768 -34.49 -17.91 17.75
CA SER A 768 -35.09 -16.74 17.11
C SER A 768 -36.15 -17.19 16.09
N LYS A 769 -37.43 -16.91 16.39
CA LYS A 769 -38.52 -17.15 15.44
C LYS A 769 -38.31 -16.24 14.23
N ILE A 770 -38.24 -16.81 13.03
CA ILE A 770 -38.11 -16.02 11.81
C ILE A 770 -39.48 -15.40 11.53
N GLU A 771 -39.55 -14.07 11.47
CA GLU A 771 -40.77 -13.36 11.10
C GLU A 771 -41.09 -13.52 9.61
N LYS A 772 -42.38 -13.38 9.24
CA LYS A 772 -42.82 -13.48 7.85
C LYS A 772 -42.04 -12.48 6.97
N PRO A 773 -41.23 -12.94 6.01
CA PRO A 773 -40.41 -12.03 5.22
C PRO A 773 -41.30 -11.13 4.36
N SER A 774 -40.89 -9.87 4.18
CA SER A 774 -41.66 -8.90 3.38
C SER A 774 -41.43 -9.12 1.88
N SER A 775 -42.50 -9.05 1.08
CA SER A 775 -42.47 -9.28 -0.39
C SER A 775 -41.95 -8.07 -1.19
N LYS A 776 -41.74 -6.92 -0.55
CA LYS A 776 -41.36 -5.67 -1.22
C LYS A 776 -39.87 -5.72 -1.59
N VAL A 777 -39.57 -5.48 -2.86
CA VAL A 777 -38.20 -5.26 -3.35
C VAL A 777 -37.74 -3.90 -2.87
N LEU A 778 -36.53 -3.82 -2.31
CA LEU A 778 -35.98 -2.61 -1.71
C LEU A 778 -34.83 -2.06 -2.57
N CYS A 779 -34.72 -0.75 -2.62
CA CYS A 779 -33.58 -0.08 -3.20
C CYS A 779 -32.31 -0.41 -2.38
N PRO A 780 -31.21 -0.85 -3.01
CA PRO A 780 -30.01 -1.31 -2.29
C PRO A 780 -29.33 -0.22 -1.46
N ILE A 781 -29.50 1.06 -1.82
CA ILE A 781 -28.91 2.19 -1.08
C ILE A 781 -29.93 2.85 -0.15
N SER A 782 -31.12 3.19 -0.67
CA SER A 782 -32.08 3.97 0.12
C SER A 782 -32.96 3.13 1.05
N GLY A 783 -33.01 1.80 0.88
CA GLY A 783 -33.89 0.92 1.64
C GLY A 783 -35.39 1.14 1.38
N LYS A 784 -35.77 2.02 0.44
CA LYS A 784 -37.16 2.30 0.06
C LYS A 784 -37.68 1.30 -0.96
N PRO A 785 -38.99 1.03 -1.03
CA PRO A 785 -39.54 0.06 -1.98
C PRO A 785 -39.35 0.54 -3.44
N LEU A 786 -38.91 -0.36 -4.32
CA LEU A 786 -38.61 -0.06 -5.72
C LEU A 786 -39.25 -1.10 -6.65
N LYS A 787 -40.01 -0.65 -7.67
CA LYS A 787 -40.51 -1.51 -8.75
C LYS A 787 -39.72 -1.26 -10.04
N VAL A 788 -39.71 -2.25 -10.94
CA VAL A 788 -39.04 -2.13 -12.24
C VAL A 788 -39.63 -1.01 -13.10
N LYS A 789 -40.93 -0.73 -12.97
CA LYS A 789 -41.60 0.38 -13.69
C LYS A 789 -41.19 1.77 -13.20
N ASP A 790 -40.61 1.86 -12.01
CA ASP A 790 -40.21 3.13 -11.41
C ASP A 790 -38.80 3.55 -11.87
N LEU A 791 -38.11 2.71 -12.65
CA LEU A 791 -36.79 2.99 -13.23
C LEU A 791 -36.96 3.78 -14.53
N LEU A 792 -36.40 4.98 -14.57
CA LEU A 792 -36.46 5.88 -15.72
C LEU A 792 -35.10 5.91 -16.43
N ASP A 793 -35.08 5.85 -17.76
CA ASP A 793 -33.84 5.91 -18.55
C ASP A 793 -33.27 7.34 -18.58
N VAL A 794 -31.95 7.50 -18.50
CA VAL A 794 -31.25 8.80 -18.47
C VAL A 794 -30.37 8.97 -19.70
N GLU A 795 -30.38 10.16 -20.30
CA GLU A 795 -29.50 10.52 -21.41
C GLU A 795 -28.57 11.66 -20.99
N PHE A 796 -27.26 11.40 -20.99
CA PHE A 796 -26.24 12.41 -20.73
C PHE A 796 -25.67 12.95 -22.04
N LEU A 797 -25.51 14.27 -22.14
CA LEU A 797 -24.89 14.91 -23.30
C LEU A 797 -23.36 14.95 -23.13
N PRO A 798 -22.58 14.23 -23.96
CA PRO A 798 -21.12 14.27 -23.89
C PRO A 798 -20.58 15.62 -24.42
N MET A 799 -19.45 16.06 -23.87
CA MET A 799 -18.75 17.25 -24.36
C MET A 799 -18.11 16.97 -25.75
N PRO A 800 -18.18 17.91 -26.70
CA PRO A 800 -17.53 17.74 -28.01
C PRO A 800 -16.00 17.69 -27.87
N GLY A 801 -15.36 16.67 -28.45
CA GLY A 801 -13.90 16.51 -28.47
C GLY A 801 -13.28 15.57 -27.41
N THR A 802 -14.09 14.99 -26.51
CA THR A 802 -13.61 14.10 -25.43
C THR A 802 -13.86 12.61 -25.65
N GLU A 803 -14.26 12.19 -26.86
CA GLU A 803 -14.67 10.81 -27.17
C GLU A 803 -13.54 9.76 -26.95
N ASN A 804 -12.28 10.18 -27.10
CA ASN A 804 -11.09 9.32 -26.97
C ASN A 804 -10.42 9.35 -25.59
N ASN A 805 -10.91 10.17 -24.65
CA ASN A 805 -10.33 10.27 -23.31
C ASN A 805 -10.96 9.26 -22.35
N ALA A 806 -10.15 8.72 -21.42
CA ALA A 806 -10.59 7.75 -20.42
C ALA A 806 -11.65 8.30 -19.45
N LYS A 807 -11.78 9.63 -19.34
CA LYS A 807 -12.82 10.32 -18.56
C LYS A 807 -13.76 11.06 -19.52
N LYS A 808 -14.98 10.53 -19.71
CA LYS A 808 -16.02 11.22 -20.48
C LYS A 808 -16.56 12.38 -19.66
N GLN A 809 -16.39 13.60 -20.16
CA GLN A 809 -16.95 14.80 -19.55
C GLN A 809 -18.36 15.06 -20.11
N PHE A 810 -19.30 15.43 -19.24
CA PHE A 810 -20.69 15.68 -19.60
C PHE A 810 -21.06 17.15 -19.40
N ILE A 811 -21.95 17.66 -20.24
CA ILE A 811 -22.39 19.05 -20.22
C ILE A 811 -23.90 19.17 -19.99
N CYS A 812 -24.30 20.27 -19.37
CA CYS A 812 -25.71 20.65 -19.24
C CYS A 812 -26.28 21.01 -20.61
N PRO A 813 -27.39 20.42 -21.08
CA PRO A 813 -27.97 20.74 -22.39
C PRO A 813 -28.43 22.20 -22.55
N VAL A 814 -28.81 22.84 -21.43
CA VAL A 814 -29.35 24.21 -21.42
C VAL A 814 -28.24 25.25 -21.28
N THR A 815 -27.37 25.11 -20.27
CA THR A 815 -26.32 26.11 -20.00
C THR A 815 -25.00 25.84 -20.74
N ARG A 816 -24.82 24.63 -21.31
CA ARG A 816 -23.58 24.13 -21.93
C ARG A 816 -22.35 24.10 -21.00
N ASP A 817 -22.54 24.29 -19.71
CA ASP A 817 -21.47 24.15 -18.73
C ASP A 817 -21.20 22.69 -18.38
N GLU A 818 -19.99 22.40 -17.90
CA GLU A 818 -19.60 21.08 -17.39
C GLU A 818 -20.41 20.68 -16.14
N LEU A 819 -20.91 19.44 -16.15
CA LEU A 819 -21.53 18.81 -15.00
C LEU A 819 -20.44 18.18 -14.13
N THR A 820 -20.37 18.58 -12.87
CA THR A 820 -19.41 18.05 -11.89
C THR A 820 -20.13 17.56 -10.64
N ASN A 821 -19.45 16.79 -9.79
CA ASN A 821 -20.05 16.27 -8.55
C ASN A 821 -20.35 17.39 -7.52
N THR A 822 -19.79 18.59 -7.70
CA THR A 822 -20.02 19.74 -6.81
C THR A 822 -21.29 20.52 -7.18
N THR A 823 -21.69 20.51 -8.46
CA THR A 823 -22.92 21.17 -8.94
C THR A 823 -24.17 20.39 -8.53
N ARG A 824 -25.24 21.08 -8.10
CA ARG A 824 -26.55 20.42 -7.89
C ARG A 824 -27.15 20.13 -9.27
N CYS A 825 -27.59 18.90 -9.50
CA CYS A 825 -28.18 18.48 -10.77
C CYS A 825 -29.58 17.91 -10.52
N ALA A 826 -30.45 18.07 -11.51
CA ALA A 826 -31.79 17.50 -11.54
C ALA A 826 -32.02 16.75 -12.85
N TYR A 827 -32.79 15.68 -12.78
CA TYR A 827 -33.27 14.91 -13.92
C TYR A 827 -34.69 15.34 -14.28
N LEU A 828 -34.93 15.56 -15.57
CA LEU A 828 -36.25 15.91 -16.11
C LEU A 828 -36.87 14.67 -16.77
N LYS A 829 -38.07 14.26 -16.33
CA LYS A 829 -38.69 13.02 -16.86
C LYS A 829 -39.07 13.09 -18.34
N LYS A 830 -39.41 14.27 -18.86
CA LYS A 830 -39.90 14.45 -20.23
C LYS A 830 -38.77 14.38 -21.26
N SER A 831 -37.76 15.23 -21.10
CA SER A 831 -36.56 15.23 -21.95
C SER A 831 -35.56 14.12 -21.62
N LYS A 832 -35.72 13.41 -20.48
CA LYS A 832 -34.78 12.40 -19.97
C LYS A 832 -33.35 12.92 -19.76
N ALA A 833 -33.18 14.23 -19.73
CA ALA A 833 -31.90 14.89 -19.63
C ALA A 833 -31.57 15.27 -18.18
N VAL A 834 -30.28 15.42 -17.91
CA VAL A 834 -29.78 15.94 -16.64
C VAL A 834 -29.34 17.39 -16.81
N VAL A 835 -29.93 18.27 -16.00
CA VAL A 835 -29.67 19.72 -16.02
C VAL A 835 -29.13 20.18 -14.67
N LYS A 836 -28.47 21.35 -14.65
CA LYS A 836 -28.12 22.03 -13.40
C LYS A 836 -29.39 22.46 -12.66
N TYR A 837 -29.34 22.44 -11.33
CA TYR A 837 -30.47 22.86 -10.51
C TYR A 837 -30.82 24.35 -10.70
N ASP A 838 -29.83 25.20 -11.03
CA ASP A 838 -30.04 26.62 -11.32
C ASP A 838 -31.06 26.84 -12.46
N VAL A 839 -31.04 25.98 -13.48
CA VAL A 839 -32.02 25.98 -14.59
C VAL A 839 -33.43 25.66 -14.08
N VAL A 840 -33.53 24.72 -13.13
CA VAL A 840 -34.82 24.40 -12.52
C VAL A 840 -35.36 25.60 -11.76
N GLU A 841 -34.50 26.29 -11.00
CA GLU A 841 -34.94 27.41 -10.16
C GLU A 841 -35.31 28.66 -10.94
N GLN A 842 -34.56 28.98 -12.00
CA GLN A 842 -34.72 30.24 -12.73
C GLN A 842 -35.63 30.14 -13.96
N ILE A 843 -35.73 28.96 -14.58
CA ILE A 843 -36.47 28.80 -15.85
C ILE A 843 -37.71 27.94 -15.61
N ILE A 844 -37.54 26.75 -15.03
CA ILE A 844 -38.61 25.75 -14.95
C ILE A 844 -39.65 26.12 -13.89
N LYS A 845 -39.25 26.69 -12.74
CA LYS A 845 -40.19 27.17 -11.72
C LYS A 845 -41.07 28.32 -12.22
N ASP A 846 -40.54 29.17 -13.10
CA ASP A 846 -41.24 30.36 -13.60
C ASP A 846 -42.13 30.05 -14.81
N GLU A 847 -41.62 29.29 -15.79
CA GLU A 847 -42.35 29.01 -17.04
C GLU A 847 -43.16 27.70 -16.99
N GLY A 848 -42.80 26.73 -16.15
CA GLY A 848 -43.48 25.43 -16.05
C GLY A 848 -43.37 24.54 -17.30
N VAL A 849 -42.35 24.77 -18.13
CA VAL A 849 -42.11 24.07 -19.40
C VAL A 849 -40.68 23.49 -19.42
N ASP A 850 -40.50 22.32 -20.02
CA ASP A 850 -39.18 21.73 -20.26
C ASP A 850 -38.42 22.52 -21.34
N PRO A 851 -37.25 23.11 -21.04
CA PRO A 851 -36.49 23.93 -21.99
C PRO A 851 -35.89 23.14 -23.17
N ILE A 852 -35.88 21.80 -23.12
CA ILE A 852 -35.28 20.94 -24.15
C ILE A 852 -36.33 20.45 -25.14
N CYS A 853 -37.51 20.05 -24.66
CA CYS A 853 -38.58 19.48 -25.51
C CYS A 853 -39.84 20.35 -25.63
N GLY A 854 -39.97 21.43 -24.86
CA GLY A 854 -41.12 22.35 -24.92
C GLY A 854 -42.43 21.78 -24.34
N GLU A 855 -42.39 20.64 -23.65
CA GLU A 855 -43.56 20.07 -22.98
C GLU A 855 -43.80 20.72 -21.59
N LYS A 856 -45.07 20.91 -21.21
CA LYS A 856 -45.44 21.37 -19.86
C LYS A 856 -45.06 20.33 -18.81
N MET A 857 -44.47 20.76 -17.69
CA MET A 857 -44.04 19.88 -16.60
C MET A 857 -44.51 20.39 -15.23
N THR A 858 -44.64 19.47 -14.29
CA THR A 858 -44.95 19.76 -12.88
C THR A 858 -43.75 19.47 -11.99
N LEU A 859 -43.76 19.96 -10.73
CA LEU A 859 -42.65 19.71 -9.78
C LEU A 859 -42.40 18.22 -9.53
N ASP A 860 -43.43 17.37 -9.66
CA ASP A 860 -43.31 15.92 -9.50
C ASP A 860 -42.48 15.26 -10.61
N ASP A 861 -42.32 15.93 -11.77
CA ASP A 861 -41.55 15.47 -12.91
C ASP A 861 -40.07 15.84 -12.84
N ILE A 862 -39.66 16.46 -11.73
CA ILE A 862 -38.29 16.88 -11.47
C ILE A 862 -37.73 16.01 -10.36
N ILE A 863 -36.68 15.25 -10.65
CA ILE A 863 -36.01 14.39 -9.68
C ILE A 863 -34.64 14.97 -9.37
N GLU A 864 -34.41 15.41 -8.13
CA GLU A 864 -33.08 15.85 -7.70
C GLU A 864 -32.12 14.66 -7.64
N LEU A 865 -30.96 14.80 -8.27
CA LEU A 865 -29.92 13.78 -8.27
C LEU A 865 -29.21 13.74 -6.92
N GLN A 866 -29.10 12.54 -6.36
CA GLN A 866 -28.35 12.34 -5.12
C GLN A 866 -26.85 12.47 -5.41
N ARG A 867 -26.23 13.40 -4.68
CA ARG A 867 -24.79 13.64 -4.78
C ARG A 867 -23.99 12.45 -4.28
N GLY A 868 -22.77 12.29 -4.81
CA GLY A 868 -21.88 11.22 -4.38
C GLY A 868 -21.65 11.26 -2.87
N GLY A 869 -21.75 10.09 -2.23
CA GLY A 869 -21.49 9.90 -0.82
C GLY A 869 -21.21 8.43 -0.54
N THR A 870 -20.33 8.18 0.42
CA THR A 870 -20.16 6.87 1.05
C THR A 870 -21.10 6.78 2.24
N GLY A 871 -21.34 5.57 2.78
CA GLY A 871 -22.11 5.40 4.02
C GLY A 871 -21.55 6.16 5.24
N TYR A 872 -20.35 6.75 5.13
CA TYR A 872 -19.67 7.47 6.20
C TYR A 872 -19.42 8.96 5.93
N ALA A 873 -19.52 9.43 4.68
CA ALA A 873 -19.23 10.80 4.29
C ALA A 873 -19.96 11.17 2.99
N ALA A 874 -20.48 12.39 2.90
CA ALA A 874 -21.22 12.88 1.74
C ALA A 874 -20.56 14.12 1.12
N THR A 875 -21.01 14.50 -0.07
CA THR A 875 -20.62 15.78 -0.68
C THR A 875 -21.03 16.94 0.24
N ASN A 876 -20.07 17.78 0.64
CA ASN A 876 -20.12 18.81 1.70
C ASN A 876 -19.89 18.33 3.16
N GLU A 877 -19.99 17.03 3.44
CA GLU A 877 -19.67 16.41 4.74
C GLU A 877 -18.58 15.35 4.59
N VAL A 878 -17.35 15.82 4.32
CA VAL A 878 -16.22 14.98 3.88
C VAL A 878 -15.54 14.23 5.04
N LYS A 879 -15.99 14.45 6.29
CA LYS A 879 -15.40 13.83 7.48
C LYS A 879 -16.07 12.47 7.73
N ALA A 880 -15.38 11.38 7.41
CA ALA A 880 -15.80 10.04 7.82
C ALA A 880 -15.44 9.80 9.28
N LYS A 881 -16.40 9.27 10.05
CA LYS A 881 -16.20 8.81 11.43
C LYS A 881 -16.33 7.30 11.49
N LEU A 882 -15.24 6.62 11.82
CA LEU A 882 -15.25 5.19 12.11
C LEU A 882 -15.19 4.99 13.62
N ILE A 883 -16.24 4.40 14.19
CA ILE A 883 -16.31 4.09 15.62
C ILE A 883 -15.82 2.65 15.81
N ARG A 884 -14.72 2.50 16.56
CA ARG A 884 -14.17 1.22 16.97
C ARG A 884 -14.27 1.12 18.50
N PRO A 885 -14.28 -0.09 19.08
CA PRO A 885 -14.24 -0.25 20.54
C PRO A 885 -13.11 0.59 21.14
N GLN A 886 -13.37 1.18 22.31
CA GLN A 886 -12.44 2.04 23.02
C GLN A 886 -11.97 1.33 24.29
N LEU A 887 -10.66 1.28 24.51
CA LEU A 887 -10.09 0.95 25.81
C LEU A 887 -10.24 2.18 26.71
N GLU A 888 -11.11 2.10 27.71
CA GLU A 888 -11.00 2.98 28.88
C GLU A 888 -9.82 2.49 29.70
N LEU A 889 -8.69 3.19 29.59
CA LEU A 889 -7.63 3.12 30.59
C LEU A 889 -8.09 3.99 31.76
N GLN A 890 -8.46 3.35 32.88
CA GLN A 890 -8.69 4.02 34.17
C GLN A 890 -7.38 4.60 34.72
#